data_AF-A0A1E5W079-F1
#
_entry.id   AF-A0A1E5W079-F1
#
_cell.length_a   1.000
_cell.length_b   1.000
_cell.length_c   1.000
_cell.angle_alpha   90.00
_cell.angle_beta   90.00
_cell.angle_gamma   90.00
#
_symmetry.space_group_name_H-M   'P 1'
#
loop_
_entity.id
_entity.type
_entity.pdbx_description
1 polymer ?
#
loop_
_entity_poly.entity_id
_entity_poly.type
_entity_poly.pdbx_seq_one_letter_code
_entity_poly.pdbx_strand_id
1 'polypeptide(L)'
;MHATSGNAGVCETGSFAACRYLSSALPGSRLTDEMPVANGLPAKAIAFPKILIDASDGASDYGNKFGDPEIAMLVAKIGGPAYRIGMGGGAASSIVSGQNDAEFDFNAVQRGDAEMAQKLYRVIRACAEMGKKNPIISIHDQGAGGNCNVVKEIIYPKGAEIDIRSIVAGDHTLCVLEIWGVEYQEYQEQDALLVKPETSGNWMYAAKLDGEGADMYDAGVALADCMIELGIAIDGGKDSLSMAAQCDGEVVKAPGNLVISAYVTYPDITLTITPDLKLCDDGVLLHIDLGKGKRRLGCSALTQAFDQIGNDCPDIEDVLCLKKVFDAVQELLSERLISADHDISDGGLIVTVLEMAFAEELGLVLEVHSNDLNAVRQKLHVAGVSANVIGKVTTGKEINLVVDGEVRLKEKTSDLRDMWEETSFQLEKLQRLKSCVKLEKEGLKSRTSPSWSLSFTPKFTEKKLLATTTKPKVAIIREEGSSSDREMSAAFHAADFEPWDITMSDLLTQKISITEFRGLAFVGSFSYADVLDSAKGWAASIRFNQPLIEQFQEFYNRPDTFSLGVCNGCQLMALLGCVPGPDVGGSLGVGGDISQPRFIHNESVRFECRFTSVAIGDSPSIMFKGMEGSTLGIWSAHGEGRAFFPDENILSGVVKSNLAPLRYCDDSNNVTEVYPFNAMVLHLVP
;
A
#
# COMPACT_ATOMS: atom_id res chain seq x y z
N MET A 1 0.67 -2.95 -9.26
CA MET A 1 2.07 -3.42 -9.17
C MET A 1 2.61 -3.80 -10.56
N HIS A 2 3.08 -2.83 -11.35
CA HIS A 2 3.57 -3.09 -12.71
C HIS A 2 4.99 -3.69 -12.72
N ALA A 3 5.21 -4.78 -13.46
CA ALA A 3 6.45 -5.57 -13.47
C ALA A 3 7.25 -5.49 -14.79
N THR A 4 6.93 -4.51 -15.63
CA THR A 4 7.37 -4.40 -17.03
C THR A 4 8.78 -3.81 -17.21
N SER A 5 9.42 -3.31 -16.15
CA SER A 5 10.64 -2.50 -16.25
C SER A 5 11.90 -3.23 -16.75
N GLY A 6 12.09 -3.20 -18.07
CA GLY A 6 13.26 -3.80 -18.71
C GLY A 6 13.08 -5.29 -19.03
N ASN A 7 14.17 -6.02 -19.26
CA ASN A 7 14.16 -7.46 -19.47
C ASN A 7 13.82 -8.29 -18.21
N ALA A 8 13.52 -7.62 -17.09
CA ALA A 8 12.63 -8.06 -16.02
C ALA A 8 12.52 -6.92 -15.00
N GLY A 9 11.30 -6.43 -14.75
CA GLY A 9 11.03 -5.39 -13.76
C GLY A 9 10.61 -5.95 -12.41
N VAL A 10 11.01 -5.29 -11.32
CA VAL A 10 10.71 -5.76 -9.96
C VAL A 10 10.01 -4.65 -9.19
N CYS A 11 8.68 -4.56 -9.32
CA CYS A 11 7.82 -3.73 -8.47
C CYS A 11 8.15 -3.96 -6.98
N GLU A 12 8.28 -2.89 -6.18
CA GLU A 12 8.49 -2.96 -4.73
C GLU A 12 7.46 -2.11 -3.94
N THR A 13 6.89 -1.05 -4.51
CA THR A 13 5.85 -0.20 -3.85
C THR A 13 4.74 0.25 -4.80
N GLY A 14 3.66 0.83 -4.27
CA GLY A 14 2.53 1.36 -5.05
C GLY A 14 1.84 2.53 -4.37
N SER A 15 1.17 3.37 -5.17
CA SER A 15 0.45 4.58 -4.76
C SER A 15 -0.90 4.65 -5.48
N PHE A 16 -1.97 4.97 -4.75
CA PHE A 16 -3.33 5.00 -5.27
C PHE A 16 -3.99 6.36 -5.05
N ALA A 17 -4.68 6.88 -6.06
CA ALA A 17 -5.46 8.12 -5.97
C ALA A 17 -6.86 7.95 -6.60
N ALA A 18 -7.85 8.62 -6.01
CA ALA A 18 -9.23 8.61 -6.50
C ALA A 18 -9.87 10.00 -6.39
N CYS A 19 -10.52 10.45 -7.46
CA CYS A 19 -11.32 11.69 -7.45
C CYS A 19 -12.74 11.44 -7.95
N ARG A 20 -13.72 12.12 -7.33
CA ARG A 20 -15.14 12.00 -7.62
C ARG A 20 -15.82 13.37 -7.50
N TYR A 21 -16.39 13.85 -8.60
CA TYR A 21 -16.99 15.19 -8.73
C TYR A 21 -18.41 15.32 -8.12
N LEU A 22 -18.61 14.79 -6.92
CA LEU A 22 -19.82 14.97 -6.12
C LEU A 22 -19.46 15.05 -4.64
N SER A 23 -20.21 15.86 -3.89
CA SER A 23 -20.29 15.71 -2.44
C SER A 23 -20.72 14.29 -2.07
N SER A 24 -20.06 13.72 -1.07
CA SER A 24 -20.42 12.42 -0.52
C SER A 24 -21.74 12.57 0.26
N ALA A 25 -22.86 12.31 -0.41
CA ALA A 25 -24.21 12.35 0.17
C ALA A 25 -24.44 11.19 1.16
N LEU A 26 -23.70 11.22 2.27
CA LEU A 26 -23.60 10.18 3.29
C LEU A 26 -24.90 10.15 4.12
N PRO A 27 -25.62 9.01 4.20
CA PRO A 27 -26.93 8.95 4.86
C PRO A 27 -26.88 9.33 6.34
N GLY A 28 -27.35 10.54 6.66
CA GLY A 28 -27.42 11.07 8.03
C GLY A 28 -26.30 12.04 8.43
N SER A 29 -25.37 12.37 7.52
CA SER A 29 -24.41 13.48 7.70
C SER A 29 -24.56 14.50 6.58
N ARG A 30 -25.29 15.58 6.86
CA ARG A 30 -25.27 16.79 6.03
C ARG A 30 -24.09 17.65 6.48
N LEU A 31 -23.35 18.21 5.53
CA LEU A 31 -22.20 19.07 5.83
C LEU A 31 -22.59 20.40 6.49
N THR A 32 -23.85 20.84 6.34
CA THR A 32 -24.43 21.96 7.11
C THR A 32 -25.90 21.68 7.46
N ASP A 33 -26.29 21.94 8.71
CA ASP A 33 -27.69 22.08 9.13
C ASP A 33 -28.06 23.56 9.42
N GLU A 34 -27.09 24.48 9.41
CA GLU A 34 -27.30 25.92 9.70
C GLU A 34 -27.26 26.86 8.48
N MET A 35 -27.00 26.35 7.26
CA MET A 35 -27.02 27.18 6.04
C MET A 35 -28.30 26.92 5.22
N PRO A 36 -29.02 27.97 4.76
CA PRO A 36 -30.25 27.81 4.00
C PRO A 36 -29.97 27.30 2.58
N VAL A 37 -30.24 26.01 2.34
CA VAL A 37 -30.05 25.36 1.03
C VAL A 37 -30.81 26.11 -0.07
N ALA A 38 -30.07 26.85 -0.89
CA ALA A 38 -30.59 27.49 -2.08
C ALA A 38 -30.82 26.44 -3.18
N ASN A 39 -32.09 26.06 -3.37
CA ASN A 39 -32.57 25.02 -4.31
C ASN A 39 -32.24 23.58 -3.87
N GLY A 40 -33.17 22.95 -3.17
CA GLY A 40 -33.05 21.55 -2.75
C GLY A 40 -33.16 20.54 -3.89
N LEU A 41 -32.04 20.27 -4.56
CA LEU A 41 -31.88 19.09 -5.41
C LEU A 41 -31.77 17.83 -4.52
N PRO A 42 -32.57 16.78 -4.74
CA PRO A 42 -32.47 15.56 -3.97
C PRO A 42 -31.23 14.76 -4.37
N ALA A 43 -30.59 14.11 -3.40
CA ALA A 43 -29.46 13.21 -3.62
C ALA A 43 -29.89 11.92 -4.35
N LYS A 44 -30.11 12.02 -5.66
CA LYS A 44 -30.16 10.87 -6.58
C LYS A 44 -28.78 10.22 -6.64
N ALA A 45 -28.75 8.90 -6.76
CA ALA A 45 -27.51 8.16 -7.03
C ALA A 45 -27.11 8.34 -8.52
N ILE A 46 -26.51 9.48 -8.84
CA ILE A 46 -26.04 9.79 -10.19
C ILE A 46 -24.71 9.07 -10.46
N ALA A 47 -24.60 8.41 -11.61
CA ALA A 47 -23.34 7.89 -12.13
C ALA A 47 -22.54 9.05 -12.73
N PHE A 48 -21.32 9.27 -12.21
CA PHE A 48 -20.41 10.32 -12.65
C PHE A 48 -19.04 9.73 -12.97
N PRO A 49 -18.22 10.41 -13.80
CA PRO A 49 -16.83 10.02 -14.02
C PRO A 49 -16.10 9.92 -12.67
N LYS A 50 -15.51 8.75 -12.42
CA LYS A 50 -14.53 8.54 -11.34
C LYS A 50 -13.15 8.59 -11.97
N ILE A 51 -12.24 9.36 -11.39
CA ILE A 51 -10.82 9.15 -11.62
C ILE A 51 -10.37 8.08 -10.62
N LEU A 52 -9.68 7.06 -11.13
CA LEU A 52 -9.01 6.02 -10.36
C LEU A 52 -7.61 5.87 -10.97
N ILE A 53 -6.58 5.98 -10.14
CA ILE A 53 -5.17 5.88 -10.55
C ILE A 53 -4.50 4.89 -9.60
N ASP A 54 -3.89 3.83 -10.14
CA ASP A 54 -2.82 3.06 -9.50
C ASP A 54 -1.52 3.40 -10.24
N ALA A 55 -0.43 3.51 -9.49
CA ALA A 55 0.92 3.71 -10.02
C ALA A 55 1.93 3.02 -9.09
N SER A 56 3.07 2.57 -9.60
CA SER A 56 3.99 1.72 -8.82
C SER A 56 5.45 1.89 -9.18
N ASP A 57 6.31 1.90 -8.17
CA ASP A 57 7.77 1.95 -8.33
C ASP A 57 8.39 0.54 -8.23
N GLY A 58 9.54 0.36 -8.87
CA GLY A 58 10.21 -0.94 -8.97
C GLY A 58 11.69 -0.89 -9.31
N ALA A 59 12.46 -1.73 -8.63
CA ALA A 59 13.88 -1.91 -8.86
C ALA A 59 14.18 -2.64 -10.19
N SER A 60 15.33 -2.32 -10.80
CA SER A 60 15.85 -3.05 -11.96
C SER A 60 17.38 -3.00 -12.02
N ASP A 61 17.99 -4.07 -12.53
CA ASP A 61 19.44 -4.26 -12.52
C ASP A 61 20.21 -3.28 -13.41
N TYR A 62 21.43 -2.89 -13.02
CA TYR A 62 22.22 -1.91 -13.78
C TYR A 62 22.75 -2.50 -15.10
N GLY A 63 22.13 -2.10 -16.20
CA GLY A 63 22.35 -2.68 -17.54
C GLY A 63 21.10 -3.35 -18.12
N ASN A 64 20.06 -3.55 -17.31
CA ASN A 64 18.73 -3.96 -17.76
C ASN A 64 18.18 -2.94 -18.80
N LYS A 65 17.86 -3.43 -20.00
CA LYS A 65 17.45 -2.68 -21.19
C LYS A 65 16.61 -3.56 -22.12
N PHE A 66 15.92 -2.91 -23.06
CA PHE A 66 15.34 -3.52 -24.26
C PHE A 66 16.40 -4.25 -25.09
N GLY A 67 16.10 -5.50 -25.44
CA GLY A 67 16.70 -6.17 -26.59
C GLY A 67 15.79 -6.05 -27.82
N ASP A 68 16.37 -5.80 -28.99
CA ASP A 68 15.62 -5.83 -30.24
C ASP A 68 15.15 -7.27 -30.56
N PRO A 69 13.94 -7.46 -31.12
CA PRO A 69 13.49 -8.77 -31.57
C PRO A 69 14.35 -9.30 -32.74
N GLU A 70 14.94 -10.48 -32.57
CA GLU A 70 15.74 -11.19 -33.60
C GLU A 70 14.95 -12.30 -34.31
N ILE A 71 15.45 -12.74 -35.47
CA ILE A 71 14.84 -13.82 -36.25
C ILE A 71 14.97 -15.15 -35.47
N ALA A 72 13.88 -15.90 -35.42
CA ALA A 72 13.74 -17.16 -34.67
C ALA A 72 13.75 -17.04 -33.13
N MET A 73 13.60 -15.83 -32.58
CA MET A 73 13.09 -15.69 -31.21
C MET A 73 11.63 -16.18 -31.13
N LEU A 74 11.23 -16.69 -29.96
CA LEU A 74 9.86 -17.15 -29.69
C LEU A 74 9.06 -16.02 -29.03
N VAL A 75 7.84 -15.78 -29.53
CA VAL A 75 6.84 -14.97 -28.81
C VAL A 75 6.14 -15.89 -27.81
N ALA A 76 6.38 -15.68 -26.53
CA ALA A 76 5.72 -16.39 -25.44
C ALA A 76 4.72 -15.45 -24.74
N LYS A 77 3.61 -16.03 -24.28
CA LYS A 77 2.55 -15.35 -23.52
C LYS A 77 2.46 -16.03 -22.16
N ILE A 78 2.74 -15.29 -21.10
CA ILE A 78 2.83 -15.81 -19.72
C ILE A 78 1.75 -15.15 -18.87
N GLY A 79 1.02 -15.95 -18.08
CA GLY A 79 -0.14 -15.47 -17.34
C GLY A 79 -1.32 -16.45 -17.24
N GLY A 80 -2.46 -15.93 -16.76
CA GLY A 80 -3.72 -16.67 -16.63
C GLY A 80 -4.39 -17.04 -17.98
N PRO A 81 -5.52 -17.77 -17.96
CA PRO A 81 -6.19 -18.24 -19.17
C PRO A 81 -7.28 -17.27 -19.70
N ALA A 82 -7.56 -17.28 -21.00
CA ALA A 82 -8.44 -16.29 -21.66
C ALA A 82 -9.94 -16.48 -21.38
N TYR A 83 -10.63 -15.38 -21.08
CA TYR A 83 -12.08 -15.30 -20.85
C TYR A 83 -12.69 -14.13 -21.63
N ARG A 84 -14.02 -14.15 -21.89
CA ARG A 84 -14.75 -13.03 -22.50
C ARG A 84 -14.91 -11.88 -21.49
N ILE A 85 -13.87 -11.07 -21.37
CA ILE A 85 -13.76 -9.91 -20.48
C ILE A 85 -13.17 -8.76 -21.31
N GLY A 86 -13.60 -7.52 -21.06
CA GLY A 86 -13.00 -6.33 -21.67
C GLY A 86 -13.06 -6.29 -23.21
N MET A 87 -14.10 -6.86 -23.84
CA MET A 87 -14.16 -6.90 -25.32
C MET A 87 -14.35 -5.49 -25.90
N GLY A 88 -13.23 -4.86 -26.28
CA GLY A 88 -13.19 -3.50 -26.82
C GLY A 88 -13.28 -2.40 -25.75
N GLY A 89 -12.81 -2.64 -24.53
CA GLY A 89 -12.76 -1.62 -23.47
C GLY A 89 -11.93 -0.39 -23.87
N GLY A 90 -10.88 -0.55 -24.68
CA GLY A 90 -10.15 0.57 -25.30
C GLY A 90 -11.02 1.46 -26.22
N ALA A 91 -12.07 0.91 -26.82
CA ALA A 91 -13.06 1.67 -27.59
C ALA A 91 -14.18 2.24 -26.69
N ALA A 92 -14.62 1.51 -25.68
CA ALA A 92 -15.65 1.97 -24.74
C ALA A 92 -15.18 3.16 -23.88
N SER A 93 -13.94 3.13 -23.39
CA SER A 93 -13.28 4.25 -22.68
C SER A 93 -13.06 5.51 -23.56
N SER A 94 -13.17 5.35 -24.88
CA SER A 94 -13.12 6.47 -25.84
C SER A 94 -14.46 7.21 -26.02
N ILE A 95 -15.50 6.89 -25.24
CA ILE A 95 -16.87 7.44 -25.37
C ILE A 95 -17.30 8.16 -24.07
N VAL A 96 -18.22 9.12 -24.19
CA VAL A 96 -18.83 9.84 -23.06
C VAL A 96 -19.70 8.88 -22.24
N SER A 97 -19.53 8.88 -20.91
CA SER A 97 -20.23 7.95 -20.03
C SER A 97 -21.76 8.18 -20.00
N GLY A 98 -22.53 7.10 -19.87
CA GLY A 98 -23.99 7.16 -19.74
C GLY A 98 -24.80 7.17 -21.05
N GLN A 99 -24.14 7.03 -22.21
CA GLN A 99 -24.80 6.92 -23.53
C GLN A 99 -24.90 5.47 -24.07
N ASN A 100 -24.50 4.47 -23.28
CA ASN A 100 -24.28 3.10 -23.72
C ASN A 100 -25.56 2.24 -23.70
N ASP A 101 -25.63 1.26 -24.62
CA ASP A 101 -26.46 0.08 -24.46
C ASP A 101 -25.81 -0.90 -23.45
N ALA A 102 -26.64 -1.66 -22.72
CA ALA A 102 -26.19 -2.53 -21.63
C ALA A 102 -25.14 -3.59 -22.02
N GLU A 103 -25.05 -3.98 -23.30
CA GLU A 103 -23.99 -4.90 -23.79
C GLU A 103 -22.59 -4.26 -23.73
N PHE A 104 -22.47 -2.95 -23.92
CA PHE A 104 -21.20 -2.22 -23.73
C PHE A 104 -20.84 -2.10 -22.25
N ASP A 105 -21.82 -1.85 -21.38
CA ASP A 105 -21.59 -1.76 -19.93
C ASP A 105 -21.15 -3.13 -19.35
N PHE A 106 -21.64 -4.26 -19.88
CA PHE A 106 -21.11 -5.59 -19.55
C PHE A 106 -19.66 -5.79 -20.02
N ASN A 107 -19.29 -5.28 -21.20
CA ASN A 107 -17.91 -5.34 -21.68
C ASN A 107 -16.95 -4.46 -20.84
N ALA A 108 -17.46 -3.46 -20.13
CA ALA A 108 -16.68 -2.62 -19.20
C ALA A 108 -16.51 -3.24 -17.79
N VAL A 109 -17.07 -4.42 -17.52
CA VAL A 109 -16.88 -5.11 -16.23
C VAL A 109 -15.55 -5.88 -16.24
N GLN A 110 -14.57 -5.36 -15.48
CA GLN A 110 -13.28 -6.01 -15.30
C GLN A 110 -13.24 -7.02 -14.13
N ARG A 111 -12.22 -7.88 -14.16
CA ARG A 111 -11.86 -8.86 -13.13
C ARG A 111 -10.36 -8.74 -12.83
N GLY A 112 -9.94 -9.08 -11.62
CA GLY A 112 -8.53 -9.29 -11.27
C GLY A 112 -8.36 -10.51 -10.36
N ASP A 113 -7.18 -11.12 -10.43
CA ASP A 113 -6.71 -12.26 -9.63
C ASP A 113 -5.25 -11.98 -9.24
N ALA A 114 -5.08 -11.34 -8.08
CA ALA A 114 -3.77 -10.91 -7.58
C ALA A 114 -2.83 -12.09 -7.27
N GLU A 115 -3.37 -13.30 -7.10
CA GLU A 115 -2.59 -14.52 -6.93
C GLU A 115 -1.90 -14.90 -8.25
N MET A 116 -2.62 -14.86 -9.37
CA MET A 116 -2.05 -15.09 -10.70
C MET A 116 -1.01 -14.03 -11.07
N ALA A 117 -1.26 -12.75 -10.75
CA ALA A 117 -0.28 -11.68 -10.93
C ALA A 117 1.01 -11.93 -10.10
N GLN A 118 0.87 -12.38 -8.86
CA GLN A 118 1.99 -12.79 -8.00
C GLN A 118 2.79 -13.96 -8.59
N LYS A 119 2.12 -14.96 -9.21
CA LYS A 119 2.78 -16.11 -9.85
C LYS A 119 3.62 -15.66 -11.05
N LEU A 120 3.03 -14.82 -11.89
CA LEU A 120 3.69 -14.21 -13.04
C LEU A 120 4.92 -13.40 -12.60
N TYR A 121 4.76 -12.49 -11.65
CA TYR A 121 5.83 -11.71 -11.04
C TYR A 121 6.98 -12.58 -10.48
N ARG A 122 6.68 -13.73 -9.85
CA ARG A 122 7.72 -14.66 -9.38
C ARG A 122 8.54 -15.28 -10.51
N VAL A 123 7.93 -15.60 -11.65
CA VAL A 123 8.67 -16.07 -12.84
C VAL A 123 9.58 -14.97 -13.37
N ILE A 124 9.08 -13.73 -13.42
CA ILE A 124 9.82 -12.55 -13.91
C ILE A 124 11.02 -12.26 -13.01
N ARG A 125 10.82 -12.17 -11.68
CA ARG A 125 11.89 -11.96 -10.69
C ARG A 125 12.92 -13.10 -10.72
N ALA A 126 12.49 -14.36 -10.83
CA ALA A 126 13.41 -15.49 -10.94
C ALA A 126 14.27 -15.43 -12.22
N CYS A 127 13.71 -14.97 -13.34
CA CYS A 127 14.47 -14.73 -14.57
C CYS A 127 15.44 -13.54 -14.43
N ALA A 128 15.03 -12.46 -13.75
CA ALA A 128 15.89 -11.33 -13.41
C ALA A 128 17.12 -11.77 -12.59
N GLU A 129 16.89 -12.55 -11.53
CA GLU A 129 17.91 -13.03 -10.59
C GLU A 129 18.91 -14.02 -11.23
N MET A 130 18.64 -14.53 -12.44
CA MET A 130 19.63 -15.24 -13.27
C MET A 130 20.69 -14.31 -13.91
N GLY A 131 20.49 -12.99 -13.86
CA GLY A 131 21.43 -11.97 -14.34
C GLY A 131 21.84 -12.16 -15.79
N LYS A 132 23.12 -12.44 -16.05
CA LYS A 132 23.65 -12.73 -17.41
C LYS A 132 23.10 -14.00 -18.06
N LYS A 133 22.28 -14.79 -17.35
CA LYS A 133 21.56 -15.95 -17.88
C LYS A 133 20.05 -15.71 -17.98
N ASN A 134 19.55 -14.49 -17.72
CA ASN A 134 18.14 -14.15 -17.89
C ASN A 134 17.68 -14.56 -19.31
N PRO A 135 16.70 -15.48 -19.44
CA PRO A 135 16.18 -15.90 -20.74
C PRO A 135 15.22 -14.88 -21.35
N ILE A 136 14.75 -13.93 -20.55
CA ILE A 136 13.85 -12.86 -20.96
C ILE A 136 14.65 -11.77 -21.67
N ILE A 137 14.18 -11.36 -22.85
CA ILE A 137 14.79 -10.29 -23.68
C ILE A 137 14.15 -8.90 -23.40
N SER A 138 12.94 -8.88 -22.82
CA SER A 138 12.00 -7.74 -22.75
C SER A 138 10.86 -8.03 -21.73
N ILE A 139 9.97 -7.13 -21.24
CA ILE A 139 8.62 -7.48 -20.66
C ILE A 139 7.56 -6.31 -20.54
N HIS A 140 6.34 -6.44 -21.10
CA HIS A 140 5.29 -5.41 -21.28
C HIS A 140 3.94 -6.04 -20.86
N ASP A 141 2.93 -5.23 -20.61
CA ASP A 141 1.62 -5.66 -20.16
C ASP A 141 0.62 -5.78 -21.32
N GLN A 142 -0.31 -6.74 -21.22
CA GLN A 142 -1.45 -6.87 -22.12
C GLN A 142 -2.66 -6.06 -21.60
N GLY A 143 -2.64 -4.75 -21.85
CA GLY A 143 -3.78 -3.84 -21.61
C GLY A 143 -4.81 -3.83 -22.75
N ALA A 144 -5.32 -2.62 -23.04
CA ALA A 144 -6.34 -2.37 -24.07
C ALA A 144 -5.98 -2.94 -25.46
N GLY A 145 -6.98 -3.46 -26.16
CA GLY A 145 -6.82 -4.23 -27.40
C GLY A 145 -6.32 -5.67 -27.20
N GLY A 146 -5.97 -6.10 -25.98
CA GLY A 146 -5.68 -7.49 -25.65
C GLY A 146 -4.48 -8.08 -26.41
N ASN A 147 -4.57 -9.37 -26.73
CA ASN A 147 -3.52 -10.11 -27.46
C ASN A 147 -3.19 -9.46 -28.82
N CYS A 148 -4.18 -8.85 -29.48
CA CYS A 148 -3.98 -8.10 -30.71
C CYS A 148 -2.95 -7.00 -30.54
N ASN A 149 -3.00 -6.22 -29.45
CA ASN A 149 -2.11 -5.08 -29.29
C ASN A 149 -0.70 -5.47 -28.89
N VAL A 150 -0.55 -6.12 -27.73
CA VAL A 150 0.76 -6.44 -27.14
C VAL A 150 1.63 -7.33 -28.04
N VAL A 151 1.02 -8.23 -28.82
CA VAL A 151 1.74 -9.11 -29.77
C VAL A 151 2.24 -8.34 -31.00
N LYS A 152 1.63 -7.21 -31.39
CA LYS A 152 2.22 -6.31 -32.41
C LYS A 152 3.37 -5.48 -31.85
N GLU A 153 3.27 -5.07 -30.60
CA GLU A 153 4.22 -4.15 -29.96
C GLU A 153 5.56 -4.84 -29.68
N ILE A 154 5.56 -6.03 -29.07
CA ILE A 154 6.77 -6.86 -28.86
C ILE A 154 7.55 -7.15 -30.16
N ILE A 155 6.86 -7.50 -31.24
CA ILE A 155 7.54 -7.97 -32.46
C ILE A 155 8.08 -6.82 -33.31
N TYR A 156 7.64 -5.58 -33.09
CA TYR A 156 8.04 -4.43 -33.91
C TYR A 156 9.55 -4.15 -33.75
N PRO A 157 10.32 -3.85 -34.84
CA PRO A 157 9.90 -3.64 -36.23
C PRO A 157 10.00 -4.91 -37.11
N LYS A 158 9.95 -6.11 -36.54
CA LYS A 158 9.87 -7.39 -37.27
C LYS A 158 8.40 -7.81 -37.44
N GLY A 159 8.20 -9.05 -37.89
CA GLY A 159 6.94 -9.77 -37.84
C GLY A 159 7.17 -11.18 -37.31
N ALA A 160 6.09 -11.86 -36.89
CA ALA A 160 6.11 -13.22 -36.36
C ALA A 160 4.97 -14.06 -36.95
N GLU A 161 5.13 -15.38 -36.87
CA GLU A 161 4.05 -16.35 -37.11
C GLU A 161 3.41 -16.71 -35.77
N ILE A 162 2.11 -16.45 -35.62
CA ILE A 162 1.39 -16.55 -34.34
C ILE A 162 0.23 -17.55 -34.49
N ASP A 163 0.28 -18.66 -33.76
CA ASP A 163 -0.88 -19.54 -33.60
C ASP A 163 -1.76 -19.07 -32.44
N ILE A 164 -2.91 -18.48 -32.78
CA ILE A 164 -3.93 -18.03 -31.81
C ILE A 164 -4.48 -19.20 -30.99
N ARG A 165 -4.42 -20.46 -31.47
CA ARG A 165 -4.83 -21.65 -30.72
C ARG A 165 -3.81 -22.16 -29.70
N SER A 166 -2.59 -21.61 -29.71
CA SER A 166 -1.60 -21.83 -28.65
C SER A 166 -1.81 -20.88 -27.45
N ILE A 167 -2.73 -19.90 -27.53
CA ILE A 167 -3.16 -19.11 -26.39
C ILE A 167 -4.09 -19.97 -25.51
N VAL A 168 -3.74 -20.13 -24.24
CA VAL A 168 -4.54 -20.89 -23.26
C VAL A 168 -5.87 -20.17 -23.01
N ALA A 169 -6.98 -20.75 -23.47
CA ALA A 169 -8.33 -20.24 -23.24
C ALA A 169 -8.96 -20.92 -22.01
N GLY A 170 -9.45 -20.12 -21.07
CA GLY A 170 -10.20 -20.56 -19.88
C GLY A 170 -11.70 -20.71 -20.16
N ASP A 171 -12.20 -20.01 -21.18
CA ASP A 171 -13.47 -20.29 -21.84
C ASP A 171 -13.20 -20.90 -23.23
N HIS A 172 -13.63 -22.13 -23.45
CA HIS A 172 -13.46 -22.83 -24.74
C HIS A 172 -14.53 -22.48 -25.78
N THR A 173 -15.53 -21.65 -25.45
CA THR A 173 -16.55 -21.17 -26.38
C THR A 173 -16.09 -19.98 -27.23
N LEU A 174 -15.01 -19.29 -26.82
CA LEU A 174 -14.47 -18.11 -27.49
C LEU A 174 -14.13 -18.38 -28.97
N CYS A 175 -14.62 -17.51 -29.84
CA CYS A 175 -14.20 -17.47 -31.23
C CYS A 175 -12.78 -16.86 -31.38
N VAL A 176 -12.18 -17.00 -32.56
CA VAL A 176 -10.81 -16.51 -32.82
C VAL A 176 -10.69 -14.99 -32.64
N LEU A 177 -11.75 -14.22 -32.96
CA LEU A 177 -11.79 -12.78 -32.74
C LEU A 177 -11.81 -12.42 -31.25
N GLU A 178 -12.55 -13.19 -30.44
CA GLU A 178 -12.58 -12.98 -28.99
C GLU A 178 -11.21 -13.30 -28.40
N ILE A 179 -10.64 -14.50 -28.62
CA ILE A 179 -9.30 -14.88 -28.10
C ILE A 179 -8.23 -13.83 -28.45
N TRP A 180 -8.33 -13.22 -29.64
CA TRP A 180 -7.41 -12.18 -30.10
C TRP A 180 -7.68 -10.79 -29.50
N GLY A 181 -8.92 -10.46 -29.17
CA GLY A 181 -9.35 -9.11 -28.76
C GLY A 181 -9.87 -8.95 -27.33
N VAL A 182 -9.93 -10.01 -26.52
CA VAL A 182 -10.32 -9.92 -25.10
C VAL A 182 -9.24 -9.20 -24.28
N GLU A 183 -9.65 -8.17 -23.54
CA GLU A 183 -8.83 -7.42 -22.57
C GLU A 183 -9.04 -8.06 -21.17
N TYR A 184 -8.73 -9.36 -21.06
CA TYR A 184 -8.99 -10.14 -19.85
C TYR A 184 -7.93 -9.88 -18.79
N GLN A 185 -8.42 -9.42 -17.64
CA GLN A 185 -7.65 -9.10 -16.44
C GLN A 185 -6.64 -7.97 -16.65
N GLU A 186 -7.19 -6.75 -16.78
CA GLU A 186 -6.49 -5.46 -16.79
C GLU A 186 -5.80 -5.10 -15.45
N TYR A 187 -5.21 -6.08 -14.75
CA TYR A 187 -4.24 -5.87 -13.67
C TYR A 187 -3.18 -7.00 -13.66
N GLN A 188 -2.14 -6.82 -14.48
CA GLN A 188 -0.83 -7.48 -14.31
C GLN A 188 -0.82 -9.02 -14.29
N GLU A 189 -1.74 -9.65 -15.04
CA GLU A 189 -1.82 -11.11 -15.15
C GLU A 189 -1.38 -11.68 -16.50
N GLN A 190 -0.96 -10.85 -17.44
CA GLN A 190 -0.72 -11.21 -18.84
C GLN A 190 0.41 -10.38 -19.44
N ASP A 191 1.59 -10.98 -19.62
CA ASP A 191 2.76 -10.26 -20.14
C ASP A 191 3.28 -10.84 -21.47
N ALA A 192 3.60 -9.93 -22.39
CA ALA A 192 4.38 -10.04 -23.64
C ALA A 192 5.12 -8.68 -23.83
N LEU A 193 6.21 -8.46 -24.58
CA LEU A 193 7.42 -7.81 -23.98
C LEU A 193 7.94 -6.44 -24.67
N LEU A 194 8.36 -5.20 -24.19
CA LEU A 194 8.92 -4.47 -22.95
C LEU A 194 8.50 -2.95 -22.70
N VAL A 195 8.45 -2.38 -21.44
CA VAL A 195 8.72 -0.89 -21.10
C VAL A 195 9.38 -0.56 -19.72
N LYS A 196 10.30 0.45 -19.60
CA LYS A 196 11.13 0.86 -18.39
C LYS A 196 10.54 2.01 -17.50
N PRO A 197 11.10 2.37 -16.31
CA PRO A 197 10.46 3.28 -15.32
C PRO A 197 10.80 4.77 -15.44
N GLU A 198 9.95 5.61 -14.84
CA GLU A 198 9.53 6.93 -15.35
C GLU A 198 9.06 7.90 -14.23
N THR A 199 9.05 9.22 -14.48
CA THR A 199 8.12 10.19 -13.85
C THR A 199 6.82 10.25 -14.64
N SER A 200 5.66 10.10 -13.98
CA SER A 200 4.38 9.87 -14.66
C SER A 200 3.48 11.10 -14.67
N GLY A 201 3.13 11.61 -15.86
CA GLY A 201 2.13 12.66 -16.06
C GLY A 201 0.79 12.12 -16.56
N ASN A 202 -0.25 12.17 -15.73
CA ASN A 202 -1.56 11.58 -16.02
C ASN A 202 -2.62 12.66 -16.28
N TRP A 203 -3.19 12.67 -17.48
CA TRP A 203 -4.04 13.74 -18.02
C TRP A 203 -5.51 13.31 -18.14
N MET A 204 -6.39 13.91 -17.34
CA MET A 204 -7.83 13.61 -17.34
C MET A 204 -8.61 14.86 -17.78
N TYR A 205 -9.09 14.87 -19.03
CA TYR A 205 -9.74 16.02 -19.65
C TYR A 205 -11.01 15.63 -20.41
N ALA A 206 -11.93 16.58 -20.60
CA ALA A 206 -13.08 16.41 -21.50
C ALA A 206 -12.75 16.94 -22.91
N ALA A 207 -11.55 16.68 -23.43
CA ALA A 207 -10.93 17.34 -24.58
C ALA A 207 -11.68 17.26 -25.92
N LYS A 208 -12.76 16.47 -26.00
CA LYS A 208 -13.70 16.38 -27.13
C LYS A 208 -14.82 17.45 -27.08
N LEU A 209 -14.91 18.23 -26.00
CA LEU A 209 -15.83 19.36 -25.85
C LEU A 209 -15.13 20.68 -26.23
N ASP A 210 -15.94 21.68 -26.62
CA ASP A 210 -15.44 23.01 -27.00
C ASP A 210 -14.62 23.66 -25.86
N GLY A 211 -13.44 24.19 -26.19
CA GLY A 211 -12.49 24.81 -25.25
C GLY A 211 -11.46 23.82 -24.68
N GLU A 212 -11.92 22.71 -24.11
CA GLU A 212 -11.12 21.79 -23.28
C GLU A 212 -9.82 21.30 -23.94
N GLY A 213 -9.83 21.05 -25.26
CA GLY A 213 -8.63 20.61 -26.00
C GLY A 213 -7.58 21.71 -26.19
N ALA A 214 -7.96 22.98 -26.10
CA ALA A 214 -7.02 24.12 -26.08
C ALA A 214 -6.50 24.36 -24.67
N ASP A 215 -7.37 24.29 -23.65
CA ASP A 215 -6.98 24.42 -22.24
C ASP A 215 -5.98 23.33 -21.84
N MET A 216 -6.12 22.11 -22.38
CA MET A 216 -5.16 21.01 -22.23
C MET A 216 -3.81 21.28 -22.92
N TYR A 217 -3.83 21.95 -24.08
CA TYR A 217 -2.61 22.30 -24.82
C TYR A 217 -1.81 23.37 -24.07
N ASP A 218 -2.47 24.43 -23.61
CA ASP A 218 -1.82 25.52 -22.87
C ASP A 218 -1.28 25.02 -21.52
N ALA A 219 -2.00 24.11 -20.83
CA ALA A 219 -1.49 23.40 -19.65
C ALA A 219 -0.26 22.52 -19.97
N GLY A 220 -0.25 21.84 -21.13
CA GLY A 220 0.89 21.07 -21.61
C GLY A 220 2.15 21.93 -21.88
N VAL A 221 1.97 23.12 -22.46
CA VAL A 221 3.06 24.09 -22.68
C VAL A 221 3.59 24.63 -21.35
N ALA A 222 2.70 25.07 -20.45
CA ALA A 222 3.09 25.60 -19.15
C ALA A 222 3.83 24.57 -18.28
N LEU A 223 3.40 23.30 -18.32
CA LEU A 223 4.09 22.20 -17.65
C LEU A 223 5.48 21.96 -18.25
N ALA A 224 5.61 21.96 -19.58
CA ALA A 224 6.89 21.74 -20.25
C ALA A 224 7.91 22.84 -19.90
N ASP A 225 7.52 24.11 -19.99
CA ASP A 225 8.40 25.24 -19.63
C ASP A 225 8.84 25.18 -18.16
N CYS A 226 7.91 24.88 -17.24
CA CYS A 226 8.20 24.72 -15.81
C CYS A 226 9.16 23.55 -15.54
N MET A 227 8.90 22.37 -16.11
CA MET A 227 9.72 21.17 -15.90
C MET A 227 11.14 21.34 -16.49
N ILE A 228 11.28 22.03 -17.63
CA ILE A 228 12.58 22.39 -18.21
C ILE A 228 13.39 23.29 -17.27
N GLU A 229 12.78 24.29 -16.61
CA GLU A 229 13.47 25.18 -15.68
C GLU A 229 13.78 24.51 -14.32
N LEU A 230 12.89 23.64 -13.83
CA LEU A 230 13.19 22.72 -12.72
C LEU A 230 14.30 21.73 -13.06
N GLY A 231 14.45 21.35 -14.33
CA GLY A 231 15.37 20.30 -14.78
C GLY A 231 14.86 18.88 -14.50
N ILE A 232 13.53 18.71 -14.47
CA ILE A 232 12.83 17.45 -14.26
C ILE A 232 12.32 16.95 -15.62
N ALA A 233 12.38 15.64 -15.84
CA ALA A 233 11.78 15.00 -17.01
C ALA A 233 10.41 14.40 -16.65
N ILE A 234 9.49 14.40 -17.61
CA ILE A 234 8.33 13.52 -17.62
C ILE A 234 8.57 12.57 -18.79
N ASP A 235 8.87 11.31 -18.45
CA ASP A 235 9.22 10.24 -19.40
C ASP A 235 8.18 9.11 -19.44
N GLY A 236 7.17 9.16 -18.58
CA GLY A 236 5.98 8.30 -18.59
C GLY A 236 4.68 9.06 -18.37
N GLY A 237 3.54 8.37 -18.50
CA GLY A 237 2.23 8.99 -18.34
C GLY A 237 1.12 8.32 -19.15
N LYS A 238 -0.11 8.81 -18.98
CA LYS A 238 -1.30 8.33 -19.69
C LYS A 238 -2.36 9.43 -19.80
N ASP A 239 -3.18 9.37 -20.84
CA ASP A 239 -4.31 10.28 -21.03
C ASP A 239 -5.68 9.57 -20.93
N SER A 240 -6.70 10.35 -20.54
CA SER A 240 -8.11 10.00 -20.59
C SER A 240 -8.90 11.23 -21.04
N LEU A 241 -9.26 11.24 -22.33
CA LEU A 241 -9.78 12.41 -23.04
C LEU A 241 -11.31 12.42 -23.22
N SER A 242 -12.01 11.58 -22.45
CA SER A 242 -13.47 11.38 -22.49
C SER A 242 -14.14 11.71 -21.15
N MET A 243 -13.55 12.59 -20.32
CA MET A 243 -13.96 12.82 -18.93
C MET A 243 -15.26 13.65 -18.76
N ALA A 244 -16.33 13.19 -19.41
CA ALA A 244 -17.69 13.71 -19.27
C ALA A 244 -18.71 12.56 -19.19
N ALA A 245 -19.88 12.86 -18.64
CA ALA A 245 -21.03 11.97 -18.63
C ALA A 245 -22.31 12.72 -19.02
N GLN A 246 -23.27 12.02 -19.64
CA GLN A 246 -24.62 12.55 -19.81
C GLN A 246 -25.53 12.07 -18.66
N CYS A 247 -26.26 12.99 -18.03
CA CYS A 247 -27.15 12.72 -16.90
C CYS A 247 -28.44 13.54 -17.02
N ASP A 248 -29.61 12.89 -16.91
CA ASP A 248 -30.95 13.51 -16.97
C ASP A 248 -31.21 14.46 -18.17
N GLY A 249 -30.37 14.37 -19.22
CA GLY A 249 -30.41 15.20 -20.44
C GLY A 249 -29.25 16.17 -20.59
N GLU A 250 -28.57 16.54 -19.50
CA GLU A 250 -27.44 17.46 -19.47
C GLU A 250 -26.10 16.73 -19.59
N VAL A 251 -25.05 17.43 -20.06
CA VAL A 251 -23.68 16.90 -20.11
C VAL A 251 -22.87 17.54 -18.99
N VAL A 252 -22.34 16.72 -18.08
CA VAL A 252 -21.45 17.17 -17.01
C VAL A 252 -20.03 16.69 -17.32
N LYS A 253 -19.11 17.65 -17.44
CA LYS A 253 -17.67 17.40 -17.58
C LYS A 253 -16.98 17.44 -16.22
N ALA A 254 -15.94 16.64 -16.06
CA ALA A 254 -14.90 16.95 -15.09
C ALA A 254 -14.14 18.22 -15.53
N PRO A 255 -13.48 18.95 -14.61
CA PRO A 255 -12.45 19.91 -14.99
C PRO A 255 -11.28 19.22 -15.72
N GLY A 256 -10.43 19.99 -16.40
CA GLY A 256 -9.11 19.52 -16.78
C GLY A 256 -8.28 19.19 -15.54
N ASN A 257 -7.71 17.99 -15.48
CA ASN A 257 -6.92 17.49 -14.36
C ASN A 257 -5.57 16.93 -14.86
N LEU A 258 -4.50 17.26 -14.15
CA LEU A 258 -3.18 16.69 -14.31
C LEU A 258 -2.74 16.13 -12.95
N VAL A 259 -2.38 14.85 -12.91
CA VAL A 259 -1.79 14.19 -11.73
C VAL A 259 -0.34 13.83 -12.07
N ILE A 260 0.59 14.33 -11.25
CA ILE A 260 2.03 14.12 -11.42
C ILE A 260 2.51 13.16 -10.33
N SER A 261 3.06 12.01 -10.71
CA SER A 261 3.71 11.08 -9.80
C SER A 261 5.23 11.14 -10.00
N ALA A 262 5.95 11.62 -8.99
CA ALA A 262 7.40 11.79 -9.01
C ALA A 262 8.11 10.69 -8.22
N TYR A 263 9.17 10.13 -8.79
CA TYR A 263 9.95 9.03 -8.22
C TYR A 263 11.43 9.42 -8.15
N VAL A 264 12.08 9.21 -7.00
CA VAL A 264 13.46 9.67 -6.74
C VAL A 264 14.29 8.66 -5.97
N THR A 265 15.58 8.56 -6.28
CA THR A 265 16.53 7.72 -5.54
C THR A 265 16.95 8.41 -4.24
N TYR A 266 16.52 7.87 -3.10
CA TYR A 266 16.82 8.46 -1.79
C TYR A 266 18.11 7.89 -1.16
N PRO A 267 19.08 8.72 -0.72
CA PRO A 267 20.41 8.26 -0.32
C PRO A 267 20.52 7.76 1.13
N ASP A 268 19.67 8.26 2.05
CA ASP A 268 19.65 7.86 3.47
C ASP A 268 18.24 8.04 4.05
N ILE A 269 17.46 6.95 4.11
CA ILE A 269 16.09 6.91 4.66
C ILE A 269 15.98 7.36 6.13
N THR A 270 17.09 7.54 6.85
CA THR A 270 17.07 8.06 8.22
C THR A 270 17.08 9.60 8.29
N LEU A 271 17.10 10.29 7.14
CA LEU A 271 16.93 11.74 7.02
C LEU A 271 15.48 12.15 6.70
N THR A 272 14.60 11.20 6.38
CA THR A 272 13.16 11.47 6.21
C THR A 272 12.59 12.04 7.50
N ILE A 273 11.98 13.22 7.40
CA ILE A 273 11.15 13.80 8.45
C ILE A 273 9.68 13.67 8.05
N THR A 274 8.81 14.06 8.98
CA THR A 274 7.37 13.83 8.89
C THR A 274 6.61 14.98 9.56
N PRO A 275 5.32 15.18 9.22
CA PRO A 275 4.46 16.26 9.71
C PRO A 275 4.33 16.43 11.22
N ASP A 276 4.53 15.37 12.00
CA ASP A 276 4.35 15.37 13.45
C ASP A 276 5.32 16.33 14.14
N LEU A 277 4.82 17.19 15.02
CA LEU A 277 5.62 18.18 15.76
C LEU A 277 6.34 17.53 16.95
N LYS A 278 7.67 17.63 17.00
CA LYS A 278 8.54 16.82 17.87
C LYS A 278 9.19 17.60 19.01
N LEU A 279 9.20 18.94 18.98
CA LEU A 279 10.03 19.76 19.87
C LEU A 279 9.29 20.43 21.05
N CYS A 280 7.98 20.22 21.17
CA CYS A 280 7.16 20.77 22.27
C CYS A 280 7.38 22.29 22.46
N ASP A 281 7.60 22.78 23.68
CA ASP A 281 7.73 24.23 23.95
C ASP A 281 9.00 24.89 23.33
N ASP A 282 9.94 24.10 22.80
CA ASP A 282 11.14 24.57 22.08
C ASP A 282 10.95 24.67 20.55
N GLY A 283 9.83 24.18 20.00
CA GLY A 283 9.53 24.19 18.57
C GLY A 283 9.07 25.55 18.04
N VAL A 284 9.66 25.98 16.91
CA VAL A 284 9.31 27.22 16.20
C VAL A 284 8.86 26.89 14.78
N LEU A 285 7.70 27.40 14.37
CA LEU A 285 7.12 27.13 13.05
C LEU A 285 7.51 28.21 12.02
N LEU A 286 8.10 27.80 10.90
CA LEU A 286 8.51 28.65 9.77
C LEU A 286 7.69 28.35 8.52
N HIS A 287 6.96 29.34 7.99
CA HIS A 287 6.28 29.26 6.69
C HIS A 287 7.14 29.90 5.58
N ILE A 288 7.29 29.19 4.45
CA ILE A 288 8.00 29.64 3.25
C ILE A 288 6.98 30.02 2.17
N ASP A 289 6.83 31.32 1.92
CA ASP A 289 5.74 31.89 1.11
C ASP A 289 6.05 31.89 -0.40
N LEU A 290 5.93 30.71 -1.03
CA LEU A 290 6.09 30.55 -2.48
C LEU A 290 5.13 31.44 -3.29
N GLY A 291 3.93 31.71 -2.76
CA GLY A 291 2.92 32.59 -3.36
C GLY A 291 3.24 34.09 -3.27
N LYS A 292 4.42 34.48 -2.77
CA LYS A 292 4.93 35.87 -2.68
C LYS A 292 3.89 36.87 -2.15
N GLY A 293 3.08 36.46 -1.17
CA GLY A 293 2.05 37.28 -0.55
C GLY A 293 0.75 37.47 -1.33
N LYS A 294 0.53 36.82 -2.49
CA LYS A 294 -0.67 37.07 -3.33
C LYS A 294 -1.99 36.51 -2.80
N ARG A 295 -1.98 35.61 -1.79
CA ARG A 295 -3.15 35.12 -1.01
C ARG A 295 -4.43 34.88 -1.85
N ARG A 296 -4.24 34.16 -2.97
CA ARG A 296 -5.28 33.81 -3.94
C ARG A 296 -6.26 32.77 -3.36
N LEU A 297 -7.54 32.81 -3.75
CA LEU A 297 -8.61 31.96 -3.17
C LEU A 297 -9.47 31.22 -4.21
N GLY A 298 -9.30 31.49 -5.51
CA GLY A 298 -10.02 30.78 -6.58
C GLY A 298 -9.66 29.28 -6.61
N CYS A 299 -10.66 28.46 -6.92
CA CYS A 299 -10.62 26.99 -6.92
C CYS A 299 -10.13 26.36 -5.60
N SER A 300 -10.18 27.08 -4.48
CA SER A 300 -9.80 26.53 -3.17
C SER A 300 -10.92 25.71 -2.53
N ALA A 301 -10.56 24.76 -1.66
CA ALA A 301 -11.50 24.06 -0.79
C ALA A 301 -12.38 25.03 0.04
N LEU A 302 -11.87 26.21 0.41
CA LEU A 302 -12.66 27.25 1.07
C LEU A 302 -13.78 27.78 0.17
N THR A 303 -13.49 28.13 -1.09
CA THR A 303 -14.53 28.55 -2.04
C THR A 303 -15.52 27.43 -2.34
N GLN A 304 -15.03 26.19 -2.49
CA GLN A 304 -15.86 25.00 -2.72
C GLN A 304 -16.84 24.75 -1.57
N ALA A 305 -16.41 24.91 -0.31
CA ALA A 305 -17.27 24.78 0.88
C ALA A 305 -18.37 25.85 1.00
N PHE A 306 -18.29 26.93 0.20
CA PHE A 306 -19.30 27.98 0.10
C PHE A 306 -19.99 28.01 -1.30
N ASP A 307 -20.05 26.86 -1.99
CA ASP A 307 -20.65 26.69 -3.33
C ASP A 307 -20.13 27.71 -4.38
N GLN A 308 -18.85 28.06 -4.31
CA GLN A 308 -18.20 29.07 -5.15
C GLN A 308 -16.93 28.55 -5.82
N ILE A 309 -16.58 29.19 -6.95
CA ILE A 309 -15.32 28.95 -7.67
C ILE A 309 -14.28 30.04 -7.32
N GLY A 310 -14.72 31.26 -6.95
CA GLY A 310 -13.81 32.40 -6.79
C GLY A 310 -13.34 32.99 -8.13
N ASN A 311 -12.28 33.81 -8.09
CA ASN A 311 -11.80 34.58 -9.24
C ASN A 311 -10.35 34.25 -9.61
N ASP A 312 -9.41 34.42 -8.66
CA ASP A 312 -7.97 34.28 -8.89
C ASP A 312 -7.45 32.99 -8.24
N CYS A 313 -7.00 32.02 -9.03
CA CYS A 313 -6.47 30.73 -8.55
C CYS A 313 -4.97 30.80 -8.21
N PRO A 314 -4.46 30.02 -7.23
CA PRO A 314 -3.02 29.80 -7.00
C PRO A 314 -2.25 29.38 -8.27
N ASP A 315 -0.96 29.72 -8.34
CA ASP A 315 -0.09 29.52 -9.51
C ASP A 315 1.39 29.67 -9.11
N ILE A 316 2.32 29.18 -9.94
CA ILE A 316 3.77 29.22 -9.66
C ILE A 316 4.34 30.60 -9.98
N GLU A 317 4.64 31.37 -8.94
CA GLU A 317 5.15 32.75 -9.07
C GLU A 317 6.58 32.85 -9.64
N ASP A 318 7.39 31.79 -9.49
CA ASP A 318 8.84 31.76 -9.74
C ASP A 318 9.39 30.33 -9.60
N VAL A 319 9.63 29.67 -10.73
CA VAL A 319 10.10 28.27 -10.79
C VAL A 319 11.51 28.13 -10.17
N LEU A 320 12.37 29.14 -10.35
CA LEU A 320 13.70 29.17 -9.74
C LEU A 320 13.63 29.35 -8.21
N CYS A 321 12.61 30.01 -7.68
CA CYS A 321 12.34 30.08 -6.25
C CYS A 321 11.93 28.72 -5.69
N LEU A 322 11.00 28.03 -6.36
CA LEU A 322 10.59 26.66 -5.98
C LEU A 322 11.80 25.71 -5.93
N LYS A 323 12.67 25.76 -6.95
CA LYS A 323 13.92 24.99 -6.99
C LYS A 323 14.87 25.31 -5.82
N LYS A 324 15.09 26.59 -5.52
CA LYS A 324 15.93 27.02 -4.38
C LYS A 324 15.33 26.62 -3.02
N VAL A 325 14.01 26.59 -2.90
CA VAL A 325 13.33 26.08 -1.69
C VAL A 325 13.61 24.59 -1.52
N PHE A 326 13.46 23.79 -2.58
CA PHE A 326 13.80 22.37 -2.55
C PHE A 326 15.28 22.15 -2.17
N ASP A 327 16.22 22.79 -2.89
CA ASP A 327 17.65 22.67 -2.63
C ASP A 327 18.02 23.05 -1.18
N ALA A 328 17.41 24.11 -0.64
CA ALA A 328 17.64 24.55 0.73
C ALA A 328 17.03 23.61 1.77
N VAL A 329 15.87 22.98 1.51
CA VAL A 329 15.32 21.94 2.37
C VAL A 329 16.24 20.72 2.40
N GLN A 330 16.77 20.28 1.26
CA GLN A 330 17.75 19.18 1.23
C GLN A 330 19.01 19.49 2.07
N GLU A 331 19.50 20.74 2.04
CA GLU A 331 20.60 21.18 2.91
C GLU A 331 20.22 21.09 4.41
N LEU A 332 19.02 21.57 4.79
CA LEU A 332 18.52 21.52 6.18
C LEU A 332 18.28 20.09 6.68
N LEU A 333 17.78 19.19 5.83
CA LEU A 333 17.65 17.76 6.12
C LEU A 333 19.01 17.12 6.39
N SER A 334 19.99 17.37 5.51
CA SER A 334 21.33 16.79 5.59
C SER A 334 22.09 17.16 6.88
N GLU A 335 21.82 18.34 7.43
CA GLU A 335 22.37 18.81 8.72
C GLU A 335 21.44 18.55 9.92
N ARG A 336 20.26 17.93 9.70
CA ARG A 336 19.21 17.65 10.71
C ARG A 336 18.77 18.89 11.50
N LEU A 337 18.62 20.02 10.81
CA LEU A 337 18.24 21.33 11.39
C LEU A 337 16.72 21.57 11.45
N ILE A 338 15.93 20.65 10.89
CA ILE A 338 14.46 20.64 10.91
C ILE A 338 13.98 19.30 11.48
N SER A 339 12.95 19.34 12.32
CA SER A 339 12.40 18.16 13.02
C SER A 339 11.10 17.65 12.40
N ALA A 340 10.34 18.55 11.77
CA ALA A 340 9.14 18.25 11.02
C ALA A 340 9.08 19.17 9.80
N ASP A 341 8.63 18.64 8.67
CA ASP A 341 8.04 19.45 7.63
C ASP A 341 6.66 18.89 7.28
N HIS A 342 5.78 19.82 6.99
CA HIS A 342 4.44 19.61 6.44
C HIS A 342 3.94 20.96 5.95
N ASP A 343 2.95 20.96 5.08
CA ASP A 343 3.13 21.53 3.78
C ASP A 343 1.71 21.93 3.22
N ILE A 344 1.58 23.05 2.49
CA ILE A 344 0.36 23.83 2.17
C ILE A 344 -0.28 23.56 0.79
N SER A 345 -1.46 22.92 0.79
CA SER A 345 -2.27 22.66 -0.41
C SER A 345 -3.77 22.93 -0.16
N ASP A 346 -4.60 21.89 -0.10
CA ASP A 346 -6.05 22.03 0.08
C ASP A 346 -6.40 22.56 1.47
N GLY A 347 -7.37 23.47 1.54
CA GLY A 347 -7.67 24.26 2.74
C GLY A 347 -6.58 25.28 3.15
N GLY A 348 -5.36 25.15 2.63
CA GLY A 348 -4.25 26.09 2.81
C GLY A 348 -3.67 26.09 4.22
N LEU A 349 -2.91 27.16 4.55
CA LEU A 349 -2.04 27.23 5.73
C LEU A 349 -2.73 26.91 7.08
N ILE A 350 -4.05 27.13 7.20
CA ILE A 350 -4.77 26.73 8.41
C ILE A 350 -4.87 25.20 8.51
N VAL A 351 -5.22 24.51 7.43
CA VAL A 351 -5.29 23.05 7.38
C VAL A 351 -3.90 22.46 7.63
N THR A 352 -2.86 22.98 6.98
CA THR A 352 -1.46 22.57 7.25
C THR A 352 -1.05 22.66 8.73
N VAL A 353 -1.42 23.74 9.43
CA VAL A 353 -1.03 23.89 10.85
C VAL A 353 -1.89 23.01 11.76
N LEU A 354 -3.11 22.65 11.35
CA LEU A 354 -3.92 21.62 12.03
C LEU A 354 -3.32 20.23 11.79
N GLU A 355 -2.99 19.90 10.54
CA GLU A 355 -2.41 18.64 10.12
C GLU A 355 -0.95 18.47 10.58
N MET A 356 -0.19 19.53 10.90
CA MET A 356 1.06 19.40 11.68
C MET A 356 0.77 18.94 13.12
N ALA A 357 -0.35 19.39 13.70
CA ALA A 357 -0.78 18.99 15.02
C ALA A 357 -1.51 17.61 15.05
N PHE A 358 -1.77 17.01 13.88
CA PHE A 358 -2.39 15.67 13.72
C PHE A 358 -1.42 14.63 13.11
N ALA A 359 -0.53 15.08 12.22
CA ALA A 359 0.52 14.45 11.41
C ALA A 359 0.25 14.06 9.91
N GLU A 360 -0.28 14.96 9.03
CA GLU A 360 -0.66 14.67 7.60
C GLU A 360 -0.07 15.67 6.51
N GLU A 361 -0.52 15.84 5.23
CA GLU A 361 0.36 16.10 4.00
C GLU A 361 0.12 17.33 3.01
N LEU A 362 1.15 17.90 2.31
CA LEU A 362 1.14 18.64 0.97
C LEU A 362 1.50 20.17 0.75
N GLY A 363 2.77 20.70 0.61
CA GLY A 363 3.22 22.10 0.14
C GLY A 363 4.03 23.23 0.99
N LEU A 364 5.12 22.95 1.72
CA LEU A 364 6.02 23.59 2.77
C LEU A 364 5.66 24.58 3.94
N VAL A 365 5.80 24.09 5.19
CA VAL A 365 6.06 24.71 6.52
C VAL A 365 7.08 23.84 7.31
N LEU A 366 7.91 24.42 8.19
CA LEU A 366 8.98 23.72 8.93
C LEU A 366 8.89 23.90 10.46
N GLU A 367 9.12 22.84 11.25
CA GLU A 367 9.46 22.93 12.68
C GLU A 367 10.98 23.00 12.87
N VAL A 368 11.44 24.01 13.60
CA VAL A 368 12.86 24.28 13.89
C VAL A 368 13.06 24.48 15.40
N HIS A 369 14.15 23.96 15.94
CA HIS A 369 14.51 24.15 17.35
C HIS A 369 14.87 25.62 17.66
N SER A 370 14.42 26.12 18.80
CA SER A 370 14.56 27.52 19.24
C SER A 370 16.00 28.09 19.10
N ASN A 371 17.01 27.28 19.43
CA ASN A 371 18.44 27.61 19.29
C ASN A 371 18.90 27.79 17.82
N ASP A 372 18.41 26.95 16.92
CA ASP A 372 18.93 26.79 15.56
C ASP A 372 18.23 27.70 14.54
N LEU A 373 17.12 28.34 14.96
CA LEU A 373 16.36 29.34 14.21
C LEU A 373 17.23 30.39 13.48
N ASN A 374 18.34 30.84 14.08
CA ASN A 374 19.23 31.81 13.45
C ASN A 374 20.06 31.19 12.32
N ALA A 375 20.55 29.95 12.48
CA ALA A 375 21.30 29.23 11.45
C ALA A 375 20.40 28.87 10.26
N VAL A 376 19.20 28.35 10.53
CA VAL A 376 18.19 28.02 9.50
C VAL A 376 17.80 29.27 8.71
N ARG A 377 17.47 30.38 9.39
CA ARG A 377 17.14 31.64 8.70
C ARG A 377 18.32 32.21 7.90
N GLN A 378 19.56 32.01 8.34
CA GLN A 378 20.74 32.43 7.58
C GLN A 378 20.92 31.59 6.30
N LYS A 379 20.79 30.25 6.39
CA LYS A 379 20.84 29.35 5.22
C LYS A 379 19.76 29.70 4.18
N LEU A 380 18.50 29.79 4.63
CA LEU A 380 17.38 30.17 3.76
C LEU A 380 17.61 31.55 3.11
N HIS A 381 18.08 32.55 3.85
CA HIS A 381 18.45 33.86 3.28
C HIS A 381 19.58 33.76 2.25
N VAL A 382 20.59 32.91 2.46
CA VAL A 382 21.69 32.69 1.47
C VAL A 382 21.18 32.00 0.21
N ALA A 383 20.23 31.07 0.32
CA ALA A 383 19.53 30.47 -0.82
C ALA A 383 18.56 31.46 -1.53
N GLY A 384 18.29 32.63 -0.94
CA GLY A 384 17.32 33.60 -1.44
C GLY A 384 15.86 33.28 -1.08
N VAL A 385 15.65 32.38 -0.12
CA VAL A 385 14.34 31.92 0.36
C VAL A 385 13.87 32.77 1.54
N SER A 386 12.63 33.30 1.45
CA SER A 386 11.99 34.03 2.54
C SER A 386 11.14 33.12 3.43
N ALA A 387 11.56 32.96 4.69
CA ALA A 387 10.80 32.23 5.71
C ALA A 387 10.37 33.15 6.87
N ASN A 388 9.13 32.99 7.31
CA ASN A 388 8.51 33.78 8.38
C ASN A 388 8.15 32.89 9.57
N VAL A 389 8.47 33.32 10.80
CA VAL A 389 7.97 32.67 12.02
C VAL A 389 6.47 32.93 12.13
N ILE A 390 5.66 31.88 12.04
CA ILE A 390 4.19 31.97 12.14
C ILE A 390 3.67 31.58 13.52
N GLY A 391 4.45 30.84 14.31
CA GLY A 391 4.02 30.37 15.61
C GLY A 391 5.11 29.62 16.37
N LYS A 392 4.70 29.04 17.49
CA LYS A 392 5.49 28.12 18.30
C LYS A 392 4.63 26.93 18.68
N VAL A 393 5.27 25.77 18.82
CA VAL A 393 4.64 24.57 19.37
C VAL A 393 4.52 24.76 20.89
N THR A 394 3.53 24.12 21.52
CA THR A 394 3.36 24.17 22.98
C THR A 394 2.92 22.82 23.54
N THR A 395 3.19 22.57 24.81
CA THR A 395 2.71 21.38 25.55
C THR A 395 1.19 21.38 25.82
N GLY A 396 0.47 22.46 25.51
CA GLY A 396 -0.98 22.56 25.66
C GLY A 396 -1.74 21.94 24.47
N LYS A 397 -2.74 21.10 24.75
CA LYS A 397 -3.62 20.49 23.73
C LYS A 397 -4.71 21.46 23.18
N GLU A 398 -4.35 22.74 23.01
CA GLU A 398 -5.22 23.82 22.53
C GLU A 398 -4.56 24.56 21.36
N ILE A 399 -5.27 24.67 20.24
CA ILE A 399 -4.84 25.45 19.07
C ILE A 399 -5.39 26.87 19.22
N ASN A 400 -4.49 27.85 19.28
CA ASN A 400 -4.79 29.26 19.57
C ASN A 400 -4.40 30.13 18.36
N LEU A 401 -5.33 30.39 17.44
CA LEU A 401 -5.11 31.25 16.27
C LEU A 401 -5.36 32.71 16.64
N VAL A 402 -4.41 33.59 16.31
CA VAL A 402 -4.47 35.03 16.57
C VAL A 402 -4.33 35.82 15.27
N VAL A 403 -5.19 36.82 15.06
CA VAL A 403 -5.15 37.75 13.94
C VAL A 403 -5.19 39.18 14.50
N ASP A 404 -4.22 40.01 14.11
CA ASP A 404 -4.06 41.41 14.58
C ASP A 404 -4.05 41.59 16.12
N GLY A 405 -3.68 40.54 16.85
CA GLY A 405 -3.67 40.50 18.33
C GLY A 405 -4.95 39.97 18.97
N GLU A 406 -6.01 39.72 18.19
CA GLU A 406 -7.26 39.13 18.65
C GLU A 406 -7.28 37.62 18.43
N VAL A 407 -7.74 36.84 19.42
CA VAL A 407 -7.95 35.39 19.28
C VAL A 407 -9.14 35.15 18.35
N ARG A 408 -8.92 34.39 17.27
CA ARG A 408 -9.95 34.05 16.27
C ARG A 408 -10.33 32.57 16.27
N LEU A 409 -9.46 31.68 16.76
CA LEU A 409 -9.79 30.30 17.11
C LEU A 409 -9.11 29.97 18.45
N LYS A 410 -9.84 29.35 19.37
CA LYS A 410 -9.27 28.68 20.54
C LYS A 410 -10.08 27.42 20.82
N GLU A 411 -9.59 26.30 20.32
CA GLU A 411 -10.25 24.98 20.45
C GLU A 411 -9.22 23.89 20.78
N LYS A 412 -9.69 22.73 21.23
CA LYS A 412 -8.78 21.61 21.50
C LYS A 412 -8.32 20.93 20.20
N THR A 413 -7.06 20.51 20.16
CA THR A 413 -6.50 19.71 19.06
C THR A 413 -7.35 18.46 18.78
N SER A 414 -7.84 17.79 19.83
CA SER A 414 -8.73 16.62 19.73
C SER A 414 -10.04 16.91 19.03
N ASP A 415 -10.62 18.08 19.27
CA ASP A 415 -12.00 18.41 18.89
C ASP A 415 -12.02 18.92 17.44
N LEU A 416 -10.93 19.57 16.99
CA LEU A 416 -10.68 19.92 15.59
C LEU A 416 -10.35 18.67 14.75
N ARG A 417 -9.50 17.77 15.24
CA ARG A 417 -9.22 16.49 14.56
C ARG A 417 -10.47 15.64 14.42
N ASP A 418 -11.30 15.55 15.46
CA ASP A 418 -12.58 14.82 15.43
C ASP A 418 -13.60 15.38 14.41
N MET A 419 -13.43 16.62 13.97
CA MET A 419 -14.21 17.25 12.90
C MET A 419 -13.65 16.90 11.51
N TRP A 420 -12.33 17.00 11.35
CA TRP A 420 -11.60 16.64 10.14
C TRP A 420 -11.78 15.13 9.79
N GLU A 421 -11.65 14.24 10.79
CA GLU A 421 -11.86 12.78 10.67
C GLU A 421 -13.32 12.34 10.42
N GLU A 422 -14.33 13.20 10.58
CA GLU A 422 -15.72 12.72 10.58
C GLU A 422 -16.14 12.18 9.20
N THR A 423 -15.55 12.65 8.11
CA THR A 423 -15.74 12.09 6.76
C THR A 423 -15.25 10.63 6.69
N SER A 424 -14.03 10.36 7.18
CA SER A 424 -13.46 9.01 7.32
C SER A 424 -14.40 8.12 8.14
N PHE A 425 -14.78 8.58 9.34
CA PHE A 425 -15.67 7.82 10.21
C PHE A 425 -17.07 7.59 9.64
N GLN A 426 -17.61 8.47 8.79
CA GLN A 426 -18.90 8.26 8.13
C GLN A 426 -18.81 7.28 6.95
N LEU A 427 -17.74 7.33 6.15
CA LEU A 427 -17.44 6.31 5.14
C LEU A 427 -17.27 4.93 5.79
N GLU A 428 -16.56 4.86 6.91
CA GLU A 428 -16.29 3.58 7.60
C GLU A 428 -17.53 2.95 8.23
N LYS A 429 -18.49 3.75 8.71
CA LYS A 429 -19.82 3.27 9.16
C LYS A 429 -20.61 2.58 8.03
N LEU A 430 -20.20 2.68 6.76
CA LEU A 430 -20.81 1.98 5.63
C LEU A 430 -20.10 0.67 5.24
N GLN A 431 -18.82 0.51 5.59
CA GLN A 431 -17.99 -0.61 5.10
C GLN A 431 -17.37 -1.51 6.18
N ARG A 432 -17.38 -1.11 7.46
CA ARG A 432 -16.92 -1.94 8.59
C ARG A 432 -17.92 -1.92 9.75
N LEU A 433 -17.72 -2.80 10.75
CA LEU A 433 -18.65 -2.91 11.88
C LEU A 433 -18.73 -1.60 12.70
N LYS A 434 -19.94 -1.05 12.86
CA LYS A 434 -20.17 0.29 13.46
C LYS A 434 -19.71 0.43 14.91
N SER A 435 -19.59 -0.66 15.67
CA SER A 435 -18.99 -0.67 17.02
C SER A 435 -17.49 -0.37 16.96
N CYS A 436 -16.76 -1.00 16.04
CA CYS A 436 -15.32 -0.77 15.82
C CYS A 436 -15.04 0.71 15.47
N VAL A 437 -15.80 1.28 14.52
CA VAL A 437 -15.67 2.71 14.15
C VAL A 437 -15.91 3.64 15.35
N LYS A 438 -16.90 3.31 16.21
CA LYS A 438 -17.16 4.10 17.41
C LYS A 438 -16.03 3.97 18.45
N LEU A 439 -15.51 2.76 18.67
CA LEU A 439 -14.40 2.52 19.61
C LEU A 439 -13.14 3.26 19.16
N GLU A 440 -12.86 3.26 17.86
CA GLU A 440 -11.74 4.02 17.28
C GLU A 440 -11.93 5.53 17.45
N LYS A 441 -13.07 6.11 17.06
CA LYS A 441 -13.33 7.55 17.23
C LYS A 441 -13.22 8.00 18.70
N GLU A 442 -13.83 7.28 19.62
CA GLU A 442 -13.74 7.63 21.04
C GLU A 442 -12.31 7.40 21.59
N GLY A 443 -11.61 6.36 21.13
CA GLY A 443 -10.23 6.05 21.51
C GLY A 443 -9.23 7.14 21.07
N LEU A 444 -9.37 7.70 19.86
CA LEU A 444 -8.48 8.74 19.34
C LEU A 444 -8.40 9.97 20.26
N LYS A 445 -9.46 10.30 21.01
CA LYS A 445 -9.49 11.43 21.95
C LYS A 445 -8.52 11.25 23.13
N SER A 446 -8.18 10.01 23.47
CA SER A 446 -7.30 9.66 24.60
C SER A 446 -5.97 9.01 24.21
N ARG A 447 -5.68 8.83 22.92
CA ARG A 447 -4.38 8.31 22.43
C ARG A 447 -3.21 9.13 22.96
N THR A 448 -2.09 8.45 23.18
CA THR A 448 -0.78 9.05 23.51
C THR A 448 0.32 8.31 22.78
N SER A 449 1.48 8.95 22.56
CA SER A 449 2.64 8.26 21.99
C SER A 449 3.02 7.05 22.86
N PRO A 450 3.06 5.81 22.31
CA PRO A 450 3.32 4.62 23.11
C PRO A 450 4.77 4.60 23.60
N SER A 451 4.97 4.25 24.88
CA SER A 451 6.29 4.21 25.51
C SER A 451 6.83 2.78 25.58
N TRP A 452 7.49 2.32 24.51
CA TRP A 452 8.06 0.98 24.44
C TRP A 452 9.29 0.81 25.35
N SER A 453 9.41 -0.35 25.98
CA SER A 453 10.50 -0.68 26.91
C SER A 453 10.98 -2.10 26.65
N LEU A 454 12.26 -2.28 26.32
CA LEU A 454 12.85 -3.60 26.11
C LEU A 454 13.53 -4.09 27.39
N SER A 455 13.30 -5.36 27.77
CA SER A 455 14.00 -6.02 28.88
C SER A 455 15.43 -6.45 28.53
N PHE A 456 15.81 -6.31 27.26
CA PHE A 456 17.13 -6.62 26.70
C PHE A 456 17.67 -5.46 25.86
N THR A 457 18.96 -5.50 25.51
CA THR A 457 19.55 -4.57 24.54
C THR A 457 19.70 -5.26 23.19
N PRO A 458 19.02 -4.82 22.11
CA PRO A 458 19.23 -5.33 20.76
C PRO A 458 20.69 -5.19 20.31
N LYS A 459 21.20 -6.23 19.63
CA LYS A 459 22.57 -6.28 19.11
C LYS A 459 22.57 -7.05 17.79
N PHE A 460 23.39 -6.61 16.84
CA PHE A 460 23.69 -7.40 15.65
C PHE A 460 24.43 -8.68 16.02
N THR A 461 24.14 -9.75 15.27
CA THR A 461 24.81 -11.05 15.38
C THR A 461 26.32 -10.90 15.29
N GLU A 462 27.07 -11.60 16.16
CA GLU A 462 28.52 -11.43 16.23
C GLU A 462 29.20 -11.77 14.90
N LYS A 463 30.11 -10.92 14.43
CA LYS A 463 30.89 -11.15 13.20
C LYS A 463 31.66 -12.48 13.19
N LYS A 464 31.95 -13.04 14.37
CA LYS A 464 32.57 -14.36 14.53
C LYS A 464 31.62 -15.52 14.17
N LEU A 465 30.33 -15.38 14.48
CA LEU A 465 29.29 -16.33 14.08
C LEU A 465 29.06 -16.22 12.56
N LEU A 466 28.82 -15.00 12.07
CA LEU A 466 28.61 -14.71 10.64
C LEU A 466 29.72 -15.24 9.71
N ALA A 467 30.96 -15.34 10.21
CA ALA A 467 32.12 -15.88 9.51
C ALA A 467 32.29 -17.42 9.61
N THR A 468 31.37 -18.15 10.24
CA THR A 468 31.38 -19.62 10.27
C THR A 468 30.98 -20.22 8.94
N THR A 469 31.58 -21.36 8.59
CA THR A 469 31.33 -22.10 7.34
C THR A 469 30.23 -23.16 7.46
N THR A 470 29.61 -23.31 8.64
CA THR A 470 28.66 -24.39 8.95
C THR A 470 27.53 -23.81 9.76
N LYS A 471 26.48 -23.40 9.05
CA LYS A 471 25.32 -22.69 9.59
C LYS A 471 24.14 -23.65 9.71
N PRO A 472 23.18 -23.44 10.64
CA PRO A 472 22.01 -24.30 10.71
C PRO A 472 21.08 -24.00 9.53
N LYS A 473 20.67 -25.05 8.79
CA LYS A 473 19.73 -24.92 7.69
C LYS A 473 18.31 -24.63 8.17
N VAL A 474 17.65 -23.65 7.54
CA VAL A 474 16.22 -23.33 7.75
C VAL A 474 15.49 -23.38 6.42
N ALA A 475 14.40 -24.14 6.35
CA ALA A 475 13.51 -24.17 5.21
C ALA A 475 12.55 -22.98 5.31
N ILE A 476 12.67 -22.03 4.39
CA ILE A 476 11.71 -20.93 4.22
C ILE A 476 10.63 -21.46 3.25
N ILE A 477 9.55 -21.99 3.82
CA ILE A 477 8.54 -22.74 3.06
C ILE A 477 7.43 -21.78 2.63
N ARG A 478 7.18 -21.74 1.32
CA ARG A 478 6.15 -20.90 0.69
C ARG A 478 5.25 -21.70 -0.27
N GLU A 479 4.02 -21.23 -0.41
CA GLU A 479 3.03 -21.75 -1.34
C GLU A 479 2.70 -20.72 -2.45
N GLU A 480 1.97 -21.18 -3.46
CA GLU A 480 1.24 -20.35 -4.42
C GLU A 480 0.43 -19.24 -3.68
N GLY A 481 0.63 -17.96 -4.06
CA GLY A 481 0.05 -16.80 -3.36
C GLY A 481 0.82 -16.26 -2.13
N SER A 482 1.78 -16.98 -1.54
CA SER A 482 2.63 -16.46 -0.45
C SER A 482 3.52 -15.29 -0.92
N SER A 483 3.75 -14.24 -0.13
CA SER A 483 4.53 -13.05 -0.55
C SER A 483 5.65 -12.61 0.39
N SER A 484 5.83 -13.26 1.55
CA SER A 484 6.72 -12.79 2.63
C SER A 484 7.93 -13.69 2.89
N ASP A 485 8.56 -14.16 1.82
CA ASP A 485 9.70 -15.09 1.82
C ASP A 485 11.06 -14.40 1.81
N ARG A 486 11.20 -13.20 1.20
CA ARG A 486 12.51 -12.53 1.07
C ARG A 486 12.94 -11.85 2.38
N GLU A 487 12.02 -11.17 3.07
CA GLU A 487 12.25 -10.58 4.38
C GLU A 487 12.42 -11.65 5.47
N MET A 488 11.68 -12.76 5.38
CA MET A 488 11.87 -13.93 6.25
C MET A 488 13.26 -14.53 6.05
N SER A 489 13.68 -14.75 4.80
CA SER A 489 15.03 -15.24 4.46
C SER A 489 16.11 -14.29 4.96
N ALA A 490 15.92 -12.97 4.79
CA ALA A 490 16.86 -11.95 5.25
C ALA A 490 16.99 -11.92 6.78
N ALA A 491 15.88 -12.06 7.52
CA ALA A 491 15.88 -12.14 8.98
C ALA A 491 16.66 -13.38 9.48
N PHE A 492 16.42 -14.55 8.90
CA PHE A 492 17.17 -15.76 9.23
C PHE A 492 18.66 -15.66 8.83
N HIS A 493 18.97 -15.04 7.68
CA HIS A 493 20.36 -14.79 7.27
C HIS A 493 21.09 -13.84 8.24
N ALA A 494 20.44 -12.76 8.68
CA ALA A 494 20.97 -11.83 9.67
C ALA A 494 21.20 -12.51 11.04
N ALA A 495 20.40 -13.52 11.37
CA ALA A 495 20.56 -14.38 12.55
C ALA A 495 21.56 -15.55 12.37
N ASP A 496 22.38 -15.53 11.31
CA ASP A 496 23.43 -16.53 10.99
C ASP A 496 22.94 -17.94 10.62
N PHE A 497 21.70 -18.05 10.14
CA PHE A 497 21.20 -19.29 9.54
C PHE A 497 21.56 -19.41 8.05
N GLU A 498 21.41 -20.62 7.51
CA GLU A 498 21.40 -20.89 6.08
C GLU A 498 19.93 -21.04 5.62
N PRO A 499 19.26 -19.95 5.21
CA PRO A 499 17.90 -20.03 4.68
C PRO A 499 17.89 -20.68 3.29
N TRP A 500 16.97 -21.60 3.07
CA TRP A 500 16.67 -22.19 1.76
C TRP A 500 15.25 -21.80 1.38
N ASP A 501 15.07 -21.15 0.23
CA ASP A 501 13.75 -21.00 -0.39
C ASP A 501 13.24 -22.38 -0.82
N ILE A 502 12.08 -22.79 -0.32
CA ILE A 502 11.45 -24.07 -0.66
C ILE A 502 10.01 -23.83 -1.04
N THR A 503 9.65 -24.17 -2.28
CA THR A 503 8.25 -24.20 -2.68
C THR A 503 7.59 -25.50 -2.24
N MET A 504 6.29 -25.45 -1.96
CA MET A 504 5.49 -26.66 -1.78
C MET A 504 5.59 -27.61 -2.98
N SER A 505 5.75 -27.09 -4.21
CA SER A 505 6.01 -27.91 -5.40
C SER A 505 7.32 -28.73 -5.31
N ASP A 506 8.38 -28.23 -4.68
CA ASP A 506 9.65 -28.96 -4.53
C ASP A 506 9.54 -30.11 -3.52
N LEU A 507 8.71 -29.95 -2.48
CA LEU A 507 8.35 -31.00 -1.52
C LEU A 507 7.42 -32.04 -2.16
N LEU A 508 6.36 -31.59 -2.83
CA LEU A 508 5.39 -32.45 -3.52
C LEU A 508 6.03 -33.29 -4.64
N THR A 509 7.06 -32.76 -5.30
CA THR A 509 7.85 -33.48 -6.32
C THR A 509 9.10 -34.19 -5.76
N GLN A 510 9.27 -34.21 -4.44
CA GLN A 510 10.35 -34.92 -3.73
C GLN A 510 11.77 -34.53 -4.16
N LYS A 511 11.99 -33.27 -4.59
CA LYS A 511 13.31 -32.74 -4.93
C LYS A 511 14.18 -32.49 -3.68
N ILE A 512 13.54 -32.24 -2.54
CA ILE A 512 14.18 -31.88 -1.27
C ILE A 512 13.33 -32.39 -0.09
N SER A 513 13.97 -32.69 1.05
CA SER A 513 13.27 -33.18 2.25
C SER A 513 13.36 -32.20 3.41
N ILE A 514 12.24 -31.87 4.06
CA ILE A 514 12.28 -31.06 5.29
C ILE A 514 13.03 -31.76 6.44
N THR A 515 13.24 -33.08 6.36
CA THR A 515 14.04 -33.82 7.36
C THR A 515 15.53 -33.42 7.34
N GLU A 516 16.02 -32.79 6.27
CA GLU A 516 17.40 -32.27 6.18
C GLU A 516 17.64 -30.99 7.00
N PHE A 517 16.58 -30.40 7.57
CA PHE A 517 16.60 -29.06 8.16
C PHE A 517 16.63 -29.05 9.69
N ARG A 518 17.04 -27.91 10.25
CA ARG A 518 16.99 -27.60 11.69
C ARG A 518 15.73 -26.82 12.06
N GLY A 519 15.25 -25.97 11.18
CA GLY A 519 14.03 -25.18 11.36
C GLY A 519 13.19 -25.10 10.10
N LEU A 520 11.88 -24.93 10.25
CA LEU A 520 10.97 -24.51 9.18
C LEU A 520 10.41 -23.12 9.51
N ALA A 521 10.31 -22.26 8.52
CA ALA A 521 9.66 -20.96 8.62
C ALA A 521 8.57 -20.86 7.56
N PHE A 522 7.31 -20.79 7.99
CA PHE A 522 6.15 -20.62 7.13
C PHE A 522 5.82 -19.12 7.00
N VAL A 523 5.77 -18.65 5.76
CA VAL A 523 5.71 -17.23 5.40
C VAL A 523 4.27 -16.69 5.33
N GLY A 524 4.12 -15.36 5.27
CA GLY A 524 2.90 -14.72 4.75
C GLY A 524 2.72 -14.98 3.24
N SER A 525 1.56 -14.76 2.64
CA SER A 525 0.56 -13.75 3.02
C SER A 525 -0.88 -14.21 2.74
N PHE A 526 -1.20 -14.60 1.50
CA PHE A 526 -2.51 -15.11 1.10
C PHE A 526 -2.36 -16.36 0.20
N SER A 527 -2.08 -17.54 0.76
CA SER A 527 -1.97 -18.76 -0.07
C SER A 527 -3.32 -19.06 -0.73
N TYR A 528 -3.34 -19.35 -2.03
CA TYR A 528 -4.58 -19.56 -2.79
C TYR A 528 -5.60 -18.40 -2.65
N ALA A 529 -5.10 -17.16 -2.52
CA ALA A 529 -5.85 -15.94 -2.24
C ALA A 529 -6.81 -16.03 -1.04
N ASP A 530 -6.55 -16.97 -0.11
CA ASP A 530 -7.41 -17.33 1.02
C ASP A 530 -8.89 -17.63 0.63
N VAL A 531 -9.13 -18.09 -0.61
CA VAL A 531 -10.47 -18.32 -1.21
C VAL A 531 -11.34 -19.34 -0.46
N LEU A 532 -10.73 -20.18 0.38
CA LEU A 532 -11.40 -21.18 1.21
C LEU A 532 -11.21 -20.90 2.72
N ASP A 533 -11.14 -19.62 3.10
CA ASP A 533 -10.55 -19.06 4.33
C ASP A 533 -9.02 -19.25 4.37
N SER A 534 -8.33 -18.47 5.21
CA SER A 534 -6.88 -18.36 5.16
C SER A 534 -6.13 -19.67 5.39
N ALA A 535 -5.08 -19.87 4.59
CA ALA A 535 -4.17 -21.02 4.61
C ALA A 535 -4.84 -22.42 4.44
N LYS A 536 -6.15 -22.53 4.20
CA LYS A 536 -6.82 -23.85 4.08
C LYS A 536 -6.36 -24.65 2.87
N GLY A 537 -6.10 -24.00 1.73
CA GLY A 537 -5.55 -24.68 0.55
C GLY A 537 -4.16 -25.26 0.82
N TRP A 538 -3.27 -24.46 1.40
CA TRP A 538 -1.91 -24.89 1.78
C TRP A 538 -1.93 -26.03 2.82
N ALA A 539 -2.82 -25.95 3.81
CA ALA A 539 -3.04 -27.03 4.78
C ALA A 539 -3.56 -28.32 4.11
N ALA A 540 -4.43 -28.21 3.10
CA ALA A 540 -4.93 -29.36 2.34
C ALA A 540 -3.85 -30.01 1.46
N SER A 541 -3.00 -29.21 0.80
CA SER A 541 -1.85 -29.68 0.01
C SER A 541 -0.88 -30.55 0.82
N ILE A 542 -0.73 -30.26 2.12
CA ILE A 542 0.02 -31.09 3.07
C ILE A 542 -0.82 -32.27 3.57
N ARG A 543 -1.98 -32.02 4.17
CA ARG A 543 -2.77 -33.03 4.89
C ARG A 543 -3.32 -34.15 4.02
N PHE A 544 -3.57 -33.92 2.74
CA PHE A 544 -4.06 -34.93 1.81
C PHE A 544 -2.93 -35.60 0.98
N ASN A 545 -1.67 -35.22 1.21
CA ASN A 545 -0.50 -35.88 0.64
C ASN A 545 0.18 -36.74 1.73
N GLN A 546 -0.11 -38.04 1.74
CA GLN A 546 0.28 -38.94 2.84
C GLN A 546 1.80 -38.92 3.15
N PRO A 547 2.72 -39.04 2.17
CA PRO A 547 4.15 -38.88 2.46
C PRO A 547 4.54 -37.54 3.08
N LEU A 548 3.87 -36.45 2.69
CA LEU A 548 4.21 -35.09 3.14
C LEU A 548 3.71 -34.82 4.57
N ILE A 549 2.49 -35.24 4.92
CA ILE A 549 2.02 -35.12 6.31
C ILE A 549 2.81 -36.02 7.27
N GLU A 550 3.24 -37.21 6.83
CA GLU A 550 4.16 -38.07 7.60
C GLU A 550 5.51 -37.38 7.83
N GLN A 551 6.08 -36.74 6.80
CA GLN A 551 7.33 -35.99 6.88
C GLN A 551 7.25 -34.79 7.84
N PHE A 552 6.11 -34.07 7.85
CA PHE A 552 5.83 -32.98 8.80
C PHE A 552 5.67 -33.51 10.23
N GLN A 553 5.01 -34.65 10.42
CA GLN A 553 4.90 -35.31 11.73
C GLN A 553 6.26 -35.80 12.24
N GLU A 554 7.11 -36.37 11.39
CA GLU A 554 8.49 -36.75 11.77
C GLU A 554 9.30 -35.52 12.19
N PHE A 555 9.23 -34.43 11.41
CA PHE A 555 9.92 -33.18 11.73
C PHE A 555 9.47 -32.59 13.09
N TYR A 556 8.16 -32.59 13.37
CA TYR A 556 7.61 -32.06 14.62
C TYR A 556 7.94 -32.93 15.84
N ASN A 557 8.05 -34.25 15.68
CA ASN A 557 8.40 -35.18 16.75
C ASN A 557 9.91 -35.25 17.06
N ARG A 558 10.77 -34.60 16.27
CA ARG A 558 12.22 -34.56 16.54
C ARG A 558 12.52 -33.64 17.72
N PRO A 559 13.31 -34.07 18.72
CA PRO A 559 13.71 -33.24 19.87
C PRO A 559 14.80 -32.21 19.51
N ASP A 560 15.02 -31.97 18.22
CA ASP A 560 16.15 -31.24 17.67
C ASP A 560 15.75 -30.24 16.57
N THR A 561 14.46 -29.96 16.44
CA THR A 561 13.90 -29.05 15.43
C THR A 561 13.30 -27.79 16.07
N PHE A 562 12.99 -26.80 15.24
CA PHE A 562 12.11 -25.69 15.59
C PHE A 562 11.18 -25.34 14.42
N SER A 563 10.13 -24.56 14.69
CA SER A 563 9.29 -23.99 13.64
C SER A 563 8.86 -22.56 13.96
N LEU A 564 8.58 -21.79 12.93
CA LEU A 564 8.02 -20.43 13.01
C LEU A 564 6.94 -20.30 11.94
N GLY A 565 5.82 -19.66 12.27
CA GLY A 565 4.77 -19.32 11.31
C GLY A 565 4.32 -17.88 11.53
N VAL A 566 4.32 -17.08 10.46
CA VAL A 566 3.92 -15.66 10.51
C VAL A 566 2.77 -15.42 9.54
N CYS A 567 1.73 -14.72 10.01
CA CYS A 567 0.46 -14.51 9.30
C CYS A 567 -0.09 -15.85 8.73
N ASN A 568 -0.06 -16.02 7.41
CA ASN A 568 -0.50 -17.24 6.70
C ASN A 568 0.22 -18.50 7.18
N GLY A 569 1.50 -18.42 7.52
CA GLY A 569 2.24 -19.52 8.15
C GLY A 569 1.76 -19.87 9.58
N CYS A 570 1.26 -18.90 10.34
CA CYS A 570 0.66 -19.15 11.66
C CYS A 570 -0.72 -19.81 11.51
N GLN A 571 -1.51 -19.33 10.54
CA GLN A 571 -2.82 -19.90 10.17
C GLN A 571 -2.65 -21.36 9.70
N LEU A 572 -1.65 -21.64 8.87
CA LEU A 572 -1.25 -23.00 8.47
C LEU A 572 -0.90 -23.88 9.68
N MET A 573 0.01 -23.43 10.56
CA MET A 573 0.45 -24.22 11.72
C MET A 573 -0.69 -24.55 12.69
N ALA A 574 -1.71 -23.68 12.80
CA ALA A 574 -2.95 -24.01 13.51
C ALA A 574 -3.74 -25.11 12.78
N LEU A 575 -3.98 -25.00 11.47
CA LEU A 575 -4.73 -26.00 10.68
C LEU A 575 -4.05 -27.39 10.59
N LEU A 576 -2.73 -27.43 10.71
CA LEU A 576 -1.92 -28.67 10.82
C LEU A 576 -1.91 -29.28 12.22
N GLY A 577 -2.46 -28.59 13.24
CA GLY A 577 -2.47 -29.05 14.63
C GLY A 577 -1.15 -28.82 15.40
N CYS A 578 -0.16 -28.15 14.80
CA CYS A 578 1.12 -27.83 15.44
C CYS A 578 0.99 -26.80 16.57
N VAL A 579 -0.07 -26.00 16.55
CA VAL A 579 -0.39 -24.96 17.53
C VAL A 579 -1.82 -25.19 18.06
N PRO A 580 -2.06 -25.15 19.38
CA PRO A 580 -1.11 -24.87 20.46
C PRO A 580 -0.28 -26.09 20.93
N GLY A 581 -0.41 -27.26 20.30
CA GLY A 581 0.40 -28.45 20.61
C GLY A 581 -0.33 -29.77 20.29
N PRO A 582 0.38 -30.91 20.26
CA PRO A 582 -0.17 -32.19 19.81
C PRO A 582 -1.19 -32.77 20.79
N ASP A 583 -0.95 -32.61 22.10
CA ASP A 583 -1.81 -33.10 23.18
C ASP A 583 -3.20 -32.44 23.21
N VAL A 584 -3.37 -31.33 22.47
CA VAL A 584 -4.63 -30.61 22.32
C VAL A 584 -5.55 -31.26 21.28
N GLY A 585 -5.07 -32.25 20.52
CA GLY A 585 -5.93 -33.26 19.87
C GLY A 585 -6.95 -32.74 18.87
N GLY A 586 -6.55 -31.75 18.06
CA GLY A 586 -7.39 -31.09 17.04
C GLY A 586 -7.69 -31.95 15.80
N SER A 587 -7.28 -31.49 14.62
CA SER A 587 -7.62 -32.11 13.32
C SER A 587 -7.14 -33.56 13.16
N LEU A 588 -6.08 -33.94 13.87
CA LEU A 588 -5.54 -35.31 13.95
C LEU A 588 -5.96 -36.09 15.21
N GLY A 589 -6.74 -35.46 16.10
CA GLY A 589 -7.22 -36.06 17.35
C GLY A 589 -8.73 -36.37 17.33
N VAL A 590 -9.27 -36.69 18.51
CA VAL A 590 -10.60 -37.31 18.66
C VAL A 590 -11.76 -36.38 18.25
N GLY A 591 -11.57 -35.05 18.30
CA GLY A 591 -12.59 -34.08 17.89
C GLY A 591 -12.50 -33.63 16.42
N GLY A 592 -11.39 -33.92 15.73
CA GLY A 592 -11.17 -33.60 14.33
C GLY A 592 -11.21 -32.09 14.02
N ASP A 593 -11.49 -31.75 12.75
CA ASP A 593 -11.47 -30.37 12.26
C ASP A 593 -12.47 -29.43 12.95
N ILE A 594 -13.55 -29.97 13.55
CA ILE A 594 -14.55 -29.17 14.26
C ILE A 594 -13.97 -28.62 15.57
N SER A 595 -13.14 -29.39 16.28
CA SER A 595 -12.51 -28.97 17.54
C SER A 595 -11.21 -28.20 17.35
N GLN A 596 -10.62 -28.18 16.15
CA GLN A 596 -9.34 -27.55 15.85
C GLN A 596 -9.36 -26.02 16.13
N PRO A 597 -8.52 -25.51 17.05
CA PRO A 597 -8.21 -24.09 17.15
C PRO A 597 -7.63 -23.55 15.84
N ARG A 598 -8.08 -22.38 15.43
CA ARG A 598 -7.75 -21.76 14.13
C ARG A 598 -7.87 -20.25 14.22
N PHE A 599 -7.52 -19.55 13.16
CA PHE A 599 -7.86 -18.14 13.02
C PHE A 599 -9.10 -17.98 12.11
N ILE A 600 -9.82 -16.87 12.27
CA ILE A 600 -11.01 -16.48 11.50
C ILE A 600 -10.99 -14.95 11.26
N HIS A 601 -11.96 -14.43 10.49
CA HIS A 601 -12.11 -13.00 10.22
C HIS A 601 -12.00 -12.11 11.48
N ASN A 602 -11.34 -10.96 11.32
CA ASN A 602 -11.28 -9.88 12.31
C ASN A 602 -12.69 -9.39 12.69
N GLU A 603 -12.88 -8.87 13.92
CA GLU A 603 -14.21 -8.39 14.35
C GLU A 603 -14.72 -7.16 13.56
N SER A 604 -13.81 -6.37 12.98
CA SER A 604 -14.18 -5.28 12.06
C SER A 604 -14.75 -5.77 10.72
N VAL A 605 -14.59 -7.05 10.40
CA VAL A 605 -14.89 -7.70 9.11
C VAL A 605 -14.12 -7.05 7.94
N ARG A 606 -12.89 -6.60 8.23
CA ARG A 606 -11.98 -5.95 7.28
C ARG A 606 -10.54 -6.43 7.46
N PHE A 607 -9.77 -6.29 6.38
CA PHE A 607 -8.32 -6.28 6.46
C PHE A 607 -7.88 -5.08 7.33
N GLU A 608 -7.17 -5.35 8.42
CA GLU A 608 -6.56 -4.33 9.27
C GLU A 608 -5.07 -4.28 8.94
N CYS A 609 -4.58 -3.10 8.55
CA CYS A 609 -3.17 -2.83 8.27
C CYS A 609 -2.71 -1.75 9.26
N ARG A 610 -1.99 -2.15 10.32
CA ARG A 610 -1.74 -1.32 11.50
C ARG A 610 -0.31 -1.50 12.02
N PHE A 611 0.30 -0.42 12.48
CA PHE A 611 1.43 -0.49 13.41
C PHE A 611 0.89 -0.39 14.84
N THR A 612 1.20 -1.38 15.68
CA THR A 612 0.52 -1.59 16.97
C THR A 612 1.48 -2.01 18.07
N SER A 613 1.14 -1.70 19.32
CA SER A 613 1.94 -2.06 20.50
C SER A 613 1.64 -3.49 20.95
N VAL A 614 2.69 -4.26 21.21
CA VAL A 614 2.61 -5.60 21.79
C VAL A 614 3.54 -5.74 23.00
N ALA A 615 3.09 -6.49 24.00
CA ALA A 615 3.85 -6.95 25.14
C ALA A 615 4.26 -8.42 24.96
N ILE A 616 5.45 -8.77 25.46
CA ILE A 616 5.99 -10.14 25.47
C ILE A 616 5.98 -10.65 26.92
N GLY A 617 5.14 -11.66 27.19
CA GLY A 617 5.15 -12.41 28.45
C GLY A 617 6.18 -13.55 28.49
N ASP A 618 6.40 -14.09 29.69
CA ASP A 618 7.10 -15.36 29.91
C ASP A 618 6.38 -16.52 29.19
N SER A 619 7.13 -17.47 28.62
CA SER A 619 6.61 -18.63 27.87
C SER A 619 7.70 -19.67 27.61
N PRO A 620 7.33 -20.91 27.21
CA PRO A 620 8.31 -21.90 26.75
C PRO A 620 8.89 -21.63 25.35
N SER A 621 8.37 -20.65 24.59
CA SER A 621 8.79 -20.40 23.21
C SER A 621 10.24 -19.92 23.15
N ILE A 622 11.08 -20.64 22.38
CA ILE A 622 12.50 -20.33 22.25
C ILE A 622 12.75 -18.98 21.55
N MET A 623 11.76 -18.45 20.81
CA MET A 623 11.89 -17.25 19.98
C MET A 623 11.87 -15.95 20.79
N PHE A 624 11.18 -15.95 21.95
CA PHE A 624 11.06 -14.78 22.83
C PHE A 624 11.97 -14.84 24.07
N LYS A 625 12.86 -15.84 24.13
CA LYS A 625 13.67 -16.12 25.32
C LYS A 625 14.65 -14.98 25.62
N GLY A 626 14.49 -14.36 26.79
CA GLY A 626 15.23 -13.16 27.19
C GLY A 626 14.59 -11.85 26.73
N MET A 627 13.39 -11.88 26.14
CA MET A 627 12.59 -10.71 25.76
C MET A 627 11.39 -10.51 26.70
N GLU A 628 11.22 -11.34 27.73
CA GLU A 628 10.09 -11.34 28.65
C GLU A 628 10.00 -10.00 29.39
N GLY A 629 8.80 -9.43 29.49
CA GLY A 629 8.57 -8.08 30.04
C GLY A 629 8.89 -6.94 29.08
N SER A 630 9.26 -7.21 27.82
CA SER A 630 9.39 -6.17 26.79
C SER A 630 8.03 -5.71 26.26
N THR A 631 7.94 -4.44 25.87
CA THR A 631 6.95 -3.93 24.93
C THR A 631 7.61 -3.27 23.73
N LEU A 632 6.98 -3.39 22.56
CA LEU A 632 7.48 -2.84 21.29
C LEU A 632 6.34 -2.62 20.29
N GLY A 633 6.60 -1.82 19.25
CA GLY A 633 5.75 -1.71 18.08
C GLY A 633 6.00 -2.87 17.11
N ILE A 634 4.93 -3.46 16.57
CA ILE A 634 4.96 -4.47 15.50
C ILE A 634 3.97 -4.10 14.39
N TRP A 635 4.26 -4.50 13.16
CA TRP A 635 3.37 -4.31 12.03
C TRP A 635 2.43 -5.51 11.88
N SER A 636 1.13 -5.26 11.73
CA SER A 636 0.07 -6.26 11.66
C SER A 636 -0.81 -6.00 10.45
N ALA A 637 -0.87 -6.97 9.53
CA ALA A 637 -1.62 -6.86 8.27
C ALA A 637 -2.34 -8.18 7.97
N HIS A 638 -3.65 -8.24 8.21
CA HIS A 638 -4.44 -9.47 8.09
C HIS A 638 -5.95 -9.17 7.97
N GLY A 639 -6.67 -10.03 7.25
CA GLY A 639 -8.15 -10.11 7.32
C GLY A 639 -8.67 -11.15 8.32
N GLU A 640 -7.85 -12.15 8.64
CA GLU A 640 -8.24 -13.34 9.42
C GLU A 640 -7.28 -13.60 10.59
N GLY A 641 -7.08 -12.59 11.44
CA GLY A 641 -6.19 -12.66 12.59
C GLY A 641 -6.86 -13.10 13.90
N ARG A 642 -8.18 -13.29 13.93
CA ARG A 642 -8.88 -13.60 15.18
C ARG A 642 -8.69 -15.07 15.55
N ALA A 643 -7.87 -15.36 16.56
CA ALA A 643 -7.79 -16.70 17.14
C ALA A 643 -9.17 -17.14 17.68
N PHE A 644 -9.57 -18.35 17.30
CA PHE A 644 -10.84 -18.98 17.64
C PHE A 644 -10.62 -20.39 18.20
N PHE A 645 -11.18 -20.64 19.38
CA PHE A 645 -11.11 -21.92 20.08
C PHE A 645 -12.51 -22.52 20.19
N PRO A 646 -12.78 -23.67 19.55
CA PRO A 646 -14.07 -24.36 19.68
C PRO A 646 -14.37 -24.88 21.10
N ASP A 647 -13.34 -25.09 21.91
CA ASP A 647 -13.43 -25.50 23.31
C ASP A 647 -12.68 -24.51 24.22
N GLU A 648 -13.41 -23.87 25.13
CA GLU A 648 -12.90 -22.92 26.12
C GLU A 648 -11.89 -23.55 27.09
N ASN A 649 -11.91 -24.88 27.28
CA ASN A 649 -10.93 -25.58 28.09
C ASN A 649 -9.53 -25.56 27.44
N ILE A 650 -9.46 -25.60 26.10
CA ILE A 650 -8.21 -25.49 25.36
C ILE A 650 -7.63 -24.08 25.52
N LEU A 651 -8.44 -23.04 25.31
CA LEU A 651 -8.05 -21.64 25.53
C LEU A 651 -7.59 -21.42 26.99
N SER A 652 -8.34 -21.96 27.94
CA SER A 652 -7.98 -21.93 29.36
C SER A 652 -6.66 -22.64 29.64
N GLY A 653 -6.35 -23.73 28.94
CA GLY A 653 -5.07 -24.44 29.02
C GLY A 653 -3.91 -23.60 28.47
N VAL A 654 -4.07 -23.07 27.26
CA VAL A 654 -3.12 -22.15 26.60
C VAL A 654 -2.74 -20.99 27.51
N VAL A 655 -3.73 -20.32 28.10
CA VAL A 655 -3.51 -19.15 28.96
C VAL A 655 -2.86 -19.53 30.29
N LYS A 656 -3.23 -20.66 30.90
CA LYS A 656 -2.61 -21.16 32.16
C LYS A 656 -1.18 -21.66 31.97
N SER A 657 -0.86 -22.19 30.80
CA SER A 657 0.47 -22.71 30.44
C SER A 657 1.35 -21.69 29.73
N ASN A 658 0.94 -20.41 29.69
CA ASN A 658 1.67 -19.31 29.06
C ASN A 658 2.02 -19.52 27.56
N LEU A 659 1.20 -20.27 26.81
CA LEU A 659 1.39 -20.56 25.37
C LEU A 659 0.91 -19.41 24.46
N ALA A 660 0.81 -18.20 25.02
CA ALA A 660 0.43 -16.96 24.35
C ALA A 660 1.26 -15.81 24.94
N PRO A 661 2.57 -15.75 24.65
CA PRO A 661 3.48 -14.70 25.15
C PRO A 661 3.17 -13.33 24.55
N LEU A 662 2.96 -13.25 23.24
CA LEU A 662 2.76 -12.00 22.52
C LEU A 662 1.30 -11.55 22.68
N ARG A 663 1.08 -10.32 23.17
CA ARG A 663 -0.28 -9.77 23.39
C ARG A 663 -0.34 -8.29 23.06
N TYR A 664 -1.39 -7.86 22.38
CA TYR A 664 -1.67 -6.46 22.11
C TYR A 664 -1.79 -5.65 23.41
N CYS A 665 -1.24 -4.44 23.41
CA CYS A 665 -1.33 -3.52 24.55
C CYS A 665 -1.73 -2.09 24.14
N ASP A 666 -2.24 -1.33 25.11
CA ASP A 666 -2.57 0.09 24.97
C ASP A 666 -1.32 0.99 24.98
N ASP A 667 -1.50 2.30 24.77
CA ASP A 667 -0.39 3.27 24.78
C ASP A 667 0.28 3.40 26.16
N SER A 668 -0.37 2.90 27.22
CA SER A 668 0.15 2.78 28.58
C SER A 668 0.76 1.39 28.88
N ASN A 669 0.97 0.57 27.84
CA ASN A 669 1.52 -0.79 27.88
C ASN A 669 0.65 -1.87 28.56
N ASN A 670 -0.62 -1.60 28.88
CA ASN A 670 -1.50 -2.62 29.47
C ASN A 670 -2.04 -3.55 28.38
N VAL A 671 -2.02 -4.87 28.62
CA VAL A 671 -2.62 -5.85 27.71
C VAL A 671 -4.11 -5.55 27.52
N THR A 672 -4.58 -5.53 26.27
CA THR A 672 -5.92 -5.04 25.93
C THR A 672 -6.63 -5.89 24.86
N GLU A 673 -7.96 -5.89 24.92
CA GLU A 673 -8.87 -6.45 23.91
C GLU A 673 -9.66 -5.34 23.18
N VAL A 674 -9.30 -4.07 23.40
CA VAL A 674 -10.01 -2.90 22.86
C VAL A 674 -9.52 -2.54 21.46
N TYR A 675 -10.43 -2.53 20.49
CA TYR A 675 -10.19 -2.00 19.15
C TYR A 675 -9.92 -0.47 19.17
N PRO A 676 -8.98 0.08 18.38
CA PRO A 676 -8.15 -0.59 17.37
C PRO A 676 -6.80 -1.12 17.89
N PHE A 677 -6.47 -0.94 19.17
CA PHE A 677 -5.20 -1.42 19.75
C PHE A 677 -5.03 -2.93 19.52
N ASN A 678 -6.08 -3.70 19.79
CA ASN A 678 -6.17 -5.11 19.44
C ASN A 678 -7.07 -5.27 18.20
N ALA A 679 -6.47 -5.76 17.10
CA ALA A 679 -7.16 -6.11 15.86
C ALA A 679 -7.56 -7.61 15.80
N MET A 680 -7.22 -8.37 16.84
CA MET A 680 -7.40 -9.81 16.98
C MET A 680 -8.10 -10.12 18.33
N VAL A 681 -7.81 -11.30 18.92
CA VAL A 681 -8.14 -11.63 20.32
C VAL A 681 -6.93 -12.24 21.04
N LEU A 682 -6.12 -13.06 20.37
CA LEU A 682 -4.90 -13.64 20.96
C LEU A 682 -3.86 -13.99 19.87
N HIS A 683 -2.57 -13.76 20.12
CA HIS A 683 -1.51 -14.44 19.36
C HIS A 683 -1.12 -15.73 20.08
N LEU A 684 -1.03 -16.82 19.32
CA LEU A 684 -0.42 -18.07 19.73
C LEU A 684 0.96 -18.14 19.07
N VAL A 685 2.00 -18.42 19.83
CA VAL A 685 3.35 -18.64 19.30
C VAL A 685 3.90 -19.91 19.96
N PRO A 686 4.32 -20.92 19.18
CA PRO A 686 4.91 -22.16 19.69
C PRO A 686 6.31 -21.94 20.29
#